data_AF-A0A7C7APD2-F1
#
_entry.id   AF-A0A7C7APD2-F1
#
_cell.length_a   1.000
_cell.length_b   1.000
_cell.length_c   1.000
_cell.angle_alpha   90.00
_cell.angle_beta   90.00
_cell.angle_gamma   90.00
#
_symmetry.space_group_name_H-M   'P 1'
#
loop_
_entity.id
_entity.type
_entity.pdbx_description
1 polymer ?
#
loop_
_entity_poly.entity_id
_entity_poly.type
_entity_poly.pdbx_seq_one_letter_code
_entity_poly.pdbx_strand_id
1 'polypeptide(L)'
;MKRRVLIAILLSLLTFLAAASEDEFIIGAYSQYMLEYAHETEKVFTDLGKLLSDAGYNTVCYSMPHASVLDGRLEAALRALKKYNLKSIIDDWGYRANSSIGVTAMAYGNYLKLEAEYHYDARAKVYKEEKFAHDNAEQNSHNMVFRHDTGRRSEYLPDNYSNAYAWVCDAASGDKAGLVLGEPIHRWKAAGAARPNFLGPELKFYPNADRENRLYIRLALMWDDMPEDAKIAQVGLKVLNKAFEAGKDKDPYVELPLISAHPEFYDTVITNKDYAGVNKDPDTGAYIFEFYTPLFNLGSKIYTVAYDGNFFDHISPTLHWFGDGRLAVDYVELEDELHKALHTDNHPMKLALDKRLHDIDQIPNSETISHFYGKDEPPQGNFSAFNMLEKYIAEKSHHLITATNVVNANLQKAGGLPPYLHYDLFLEKAKPNTVMLDPFALLEFGAGPGTFIRWNKNFKHRLFIQNKLDSMVLDHYWELTNAVKRSPEHKDTTLLYAVQTFGEKVIPRESREWLYFMPPLNMMKCLKLLPLCYAVDGVLDFALASNREHEFPYQDDRYNRLTPIHHDENYLNPRTMEDESFIKTITETNDKIKVYGPLIKELSWEDAYCVSGRGKNKKPHSEIIKSISVRKTDNSPYHGYVQCGEYTNDEGLPTIMLVNRRAVFKKGKPGLADWKLEKEFENAPDQSVRITINPVDNQAYGLYDPYLNNLYVSDNLVFEVVLAAGDGALLQIVPVDYPYRIEAPKRSWFKRLFGIK
;
A
#
# COMPACT_ATOMS: atom_id res chain seq x y z
N MET A 1 49.51 -20.48 -20.06
CA MET A 1 48.91 -19.14 -19.84
C MET A 1 47.37 -19.14 -19.88
N LYS A 2 46.71 -19.72 -20.89
CA LYS A 2 45.24 -19.65 -21.06
C LYS A 2 44.39 -20.22 -19.90
N ARG A 3 44.86 -21.25 -19.18
CA ARG A 3 44.11 -21.86 -18.06
C ARG A 3 44.13 -21.05 -16.75
N ARG A 4 45.19 -20.25 -16.50
CA ARG A 4 45.29 -19.39 -15.31
C ARG A 4 44.51 -18.08 -15.45
N VAL A 5 44.40 -17.56 -16.68
CA VAL A 5 43.53 -16.40 -17.00
C VAL A 5 42.05 -16.78 -16.91
N LEU A 6 41.65 -17.97 -17.39
CA LEU A 6 40.27 -18.44 -17.26
C LEU A 6 39.85 -18.67 -15.81
N ILE A 7 40.74 -19.18 -14.96
CA ILE A 7 40.48 -19.38 -13.53
C ILE A 7 40.43 -18.05 -12.78
N ALA A 8 41.26 -17.07 -13.14
CA ALA A 8 41.19 -15.72 -12.57
C ALA A 8 39.91 -14.98 -13.01
N ILE A 9 39.46 -15.14 -14.26
CA ILE A 9 38.18 -14.60 -14.75
C ILE A 9 36.99 -15.29 -14.07
N LEU A 10 37.05 -16.62 -13.85
CA LEU A 10 36.03 -17.34 -13.09
C LEU A 10 36.01 -16.95 -11.61
N LEU A 11 37.18 -16.71 -10.99
CA LEU A 11 37.28 -16.24 -9.61
C LEU A 11 36.78 -14.80 -9.46
N SER A 12 37.03 -13.92 -10.45
CA SER A 12 36.41 -12.60 -10.48
C SER A 12 34.90 -12.66 -10.75
N LEU A 13 34.43 -13.55 -11.63
CA LEU A 13 32.99 -13.78 -11.86
C LEU A 13 32.29 -14.40 -10.64
N LEU A 14 32.99 -15.22 -9.84
CA LEU A 14 32.46 -15.79 -8.59
C LEU A 14 32.45 -14.77 -7.44
N THR A 15 33.37 -13.80 -7.42
CA THR A 15 33.28 -12.65 -6.49
C THR A 15 32.21 -11.63 -6.90
N PHE A 16 31.80 -11.61 -8.17
CA PHE A 16 30.64 -10.84 -8.65
C PHE A 16 29.30 -11.59 -8.47
N LEU A 17 29.30 -12.87 -8.05
CA LEU A 17 28.10 -13.71 -7.92
C LEU A 17 27.51 -13.80 -6.50
N ALA A 18 27.99 -13.05 -5.51
CA ALA A 18 27.44 -13.14 -4.15
C ALA A 18 27.63 -11.89 -3.28
N ALA A 19 27.70 -10.69 -3.88
CA ALA A 19 27.23 -9.51 -3.17
C ALA A 19 25.70 -9.53 -3.35
N ALA A 20 24.95 -9.68 -2.26
CA ALA A 20 23.49 -9.63 -2.28
C ALA A 20 23.08 -8.21 -2.69
N SER A 21 22.89 -7.97 -3.98
CA SER A 21 22.37 -6.71 -4.48
C SER A 21 20.89 -6.63 -4.12
N GLU A 22 20.44 -5.42 -3.76
CA GLU A 22 19.03 -5.02 -3.70
C GLU A 22 18.27 -5.29 -5.01
N ASP A 23 19.00 -5.58 -6.10
CA ASP A 23 18.46 -5.76 -7.44
C ASP A 23 17.72 -7.08 -7.73
N GLU A 24 17.63 -8.02 -6.79
CA GLU A 24 16.95 -9.29 -7.05
C GLU A 24 15.41 -9.12 -7.09
N PHE A 25 14.76 -9.68 -8.11
CA PHE A 25 13.29 -9.70 -8.19
C PHE A 25 12.69 -10.42 -6.97
N ILE A 26 11.85 -9.73 -6.20
CA ILE A 26 11.30 -10.28 -4.96
C ILE A 26 10.15 -11.24 -5.29
N ILE A 27 10.27 -12.48 -4.80
CA ILE A 27 9.17 -13.45 -4.70
C ILE A 27 8.97 -13.69 -3.21
N GLY A 28 8.12 -12.86 -2.60
CA GLY A 28 7.99 -12.74 -1.17
C GLY A 28 6.77 -13.45 -0.58
N ALA A 29 6.89 -13.87 0.67
CA ALA A 29 5.81 -14.44 1.48
C ALA A 29 5.57 -13.58 2.72
N TYR A 30 4.36 -13.02 2.85
CA TYR A 30 3.93 -12.39 4.09
C TYR A 30 3.42 -13.49 5.03
N SER A 31 4.29 -13.94 5.94
CA SER A 31 4.02 -15.12 6.78
C SER A 31 2.98 -14.88 7.87
N GLN A 32 2.86 -13.63 8.34
CA GLN A 32 2.09 -13.24 9.54
C GLN A 32 2.64 -13.87 10.85
N TYR A 33 3.87 -14.38 10.82
CA TYR A 33 4.52 -14.92 12.01
C TYR A 33 5.08 -13.77 12.84
N MET A 34 4.92 -13.86 14.16
CA MET A 34 5.54 -12.95 15.12
C MET A 34 6.53 -13.73 15.99
N LEU A 35 7.77 -13.26 16.09
CA LEU A 35 8.82 -13.95 16.85
C LEU A 35 8.46 -14.17 18.33
N GLU A 36 7.54 -13.38 18.89
CA GLU A 36 7.07 -13.53 20.27
C GLU A 36 6.36 -14.87 20.53
N TYR A 37 5.58 -15.36 19.56
CA TYR A 37 4.83 -16.61 19.71
C TYR A 37 5.59 -17.83 19.15
N ALA A 38 6.72 -17.63 18.47
CA ALA A 38 7.59 -18.71 18.00
C ALA A 38 8.57 -19.17 19.09
N HIS A 39 8.10 -19.85 20.13
CA HIS A 39 8.92 -20.25 21.28
C HIS A 39 10.14 -21.12 20.91
N GLU A 40 10.01 -21.99 19.91
CA GLU A 40 11.11 -22.77 19.32
C GLU A 40 11.59 -22.12 18.01
N THR A 41 12.03 -20.86 18.08
CA THR A 41 12.22 -20.00 16.89
C THR A 41 13.06 -20.64 15.78
N GLU A 42 14.23 -21.23 16.09
CA GLU A 42 15.07 -21.84 15.06
C GLU A 42 14.37 -23.01 14.36
N LYS A 43 13.64 -23.86 15.11
CA LYS A 43 12.89 -24.98 14.54
C LYS A 43 11.76 -24.47 13.64
N VAL A 44 10.93 -23.56 14.17
CA VAL A 44 9.80 -22.95 13.44
C VAL A 44 10.26 -22.36 12.12
N PHE A 45 11.32 -21.55 12.13
CA PHE A 45 11.83 -20.89 10.93
C PHE A 45 12.63 -21.82 10.02
N THR A 46 13.19 -22.93 10.53
CA THR A 46 13.78 -23.96 9.67
C THR A 46 12.69 -24.69 8.89
N ASP A 47 11.62 -25.10 9.56
CA ASP A 47 10.50 -25.82 8.94
C ASP A 47 9.76 -24.92 7.93
N LEU A 48 9.49 -23.65 8.31
CA LEU A 48 8.91 -22.65 7.41
C LEU A 48 9.85 -22.36 6.23
N GLY A 49 11.14 -22.10 6.50
CA GLY A 49 12.12 -21.75 5.48
C GLY A 49 12.26 -22.83 4.40
N LYS A 50 12.21 -24.11 4.79
CA LYS A 50 12.17 -25.23 3.85
C LYS A 50 10.94 -25.15 2.93
N LEU A 51 9.74 -25.02 3.51
CA LEU A 51 8.50 -24.97 2.73
C LEU A 51 8.47 -23.78 1.76
N LEU A 52 8.93 -22.61 2.21
CA LEU A 52 8.97 -21.41 1.38
C LEU A 52 9.99 -21.55 0.24
N SER A 53 11.19 -22.04 0.53
CA SER A 53 12.21 -22.30 -0.49
C SER A 53 11.75 -23.35 -1.51
N ASP A 54 11.11 -24.43 -1.05
CA ASP A 54 10.57 -25.48 -1.93
C ASP A 54 9.41 -24.93 -2.80
N ALA A 55 8.70 -23.91 -2.32
CA ALA A 55 7.67 -23.19 -3.08
C ALA A 55 8.22 -22.06 -3.97
N GLY A 56 9.54 -21.88 -4.05
CA GLY A 56 10.19 -20.92 -4.93
C GLY A 56 10.22 -19.48 -4.43
N TYR A 57 9.95 -19.23 -3.14
CA TYR A 57 10.13 -17.92 -2.54
C TYR A 57 11.61 -17.63 -2.27
N ASN A 58 11.99 -16.34 -2.33
CA ASN A 58 13.31 -15.87 -1.94
C ASN A 58 13.28 -14.89 -0.75
N THR A 59 12.09 -14.46 -0.32
CA THR A 59 11.94 -13.46 0.75
C THR A 59 10.76 -13.81 1.66
N VAL A 60 10.89 -13.54 2.97
CA VAL A 60 9.81 -13.73 3.95
C VAL A 60 9.66 -12.50 4.85
N CYS A 61 8.42 -12.05 5.06
CA CYS A 61 8.07 -11.00 6.00
C CYS A 61 7.54 -11.60 7.31
N TYR A 62 8.05 -11.13 8.45
CA TYR A 62 7.62 -11.52 9.79
C TYR A 62 7.87 -10.38 10.80
N SER A 63 7.12 -10.40 11.90
CA SER A 63 7.14 -9.33 12.89
C SER A 63 7.98 -9.70 14.11
N MET A 64 8.54 -8.69 14.79
CA MET A 64 9.27 -8.89 16.03
C MET A 64 8.96 -7.79 17.06
N PRO A 65 8.73 -8.14 18.34
CA PRO A 65 8.70 -7.16 19.43
C PRO A 65 10.12 -6.74 19.88
N HIS A 66 10.17 -5.89 20.90
CA HIS A 66 11.41 -5.42 21.50
C HIS A 66 12.32 -6.57 21.99
N ALA A 67 11.74 -7.54 22.72
CA ALA A 67 12.48 -8.60 23.40
C ALA A 67 13.21 -9.57 22.45
N SER A 68 12.79 -9.67 21.18
CA SER A 68 13.32 -10.67 20.25
C SER A 68 14.80 -10.49 19.89
N VAL A 69 15.32 -9.26 19.99
CA VAL A 69 16.76 -8.98 19.83
C VAL A 69 17.52 -9.46 21.07
N LEU A 70 17.03 -9.12 22.26
CA LEU A 70 17.68 -9.43 23.54
C LEU A 70 17.72 -10.93 23.85
N ASP A 71 16.64 -11.65 23.50
CA ASP A 71 16.51 -13.08 23.80
C ASP A 71 17.07 -13.97 22.69
N GLY A 72 17.76 -13.40 21.67
CA GLY A 72 18.40 -14.15 20.58
C GLY A 72 17.45 -14.78 19.55
N ARG A 73 16.15 -14.43 19.58
CA ARG A 73 15.15 -15.00 18.66
C ARG A 73 15.34 -14.51 17.23
N LEU A 74 15.69 -13.23 17.04
CA LEU A 74 15.98 -12.71 15.70
C LEU A 74 17.19 -13.46 15.09
N GLU A 75 18.27 -13.64 15.84
CA GLU A 75 19.43 -14.42 15.40
C GLU A 75 19.04 -15.85 14.98
N ALA A 76 18.23 -16.52 15.80
CA ALA A 76 17.75 -17.87 15.52
C ALA A 76 16.93 -17.94 14.21
N ALA A 77 16.07 -16.95 13.96
CA ALA A 77 15.29 -16.85 12.73
C ALA A 77 16.18 -16.60 11.50
N LEU A 78 17.08 -15.61 11.57
CA LEU A 78 18.00 -15.27 10.47
C LEU A 78 18.91 -16.43 10.12
N ARG A 79 19.48 -17.12 11.14
CA ARG A 79 20.29 -18.34 10.94
C ARG A 79 19.50 -19.45 10.26
N ALA A 80 18.23 -19.64 10.62
CA ALA A 80 17.39 -20.66 10.01
C ALA A 80 17.06 -20.34 8.54
N LEU A 81 16.69 -19.09 8.25
CA LEU A 81 16.33 -18.64 6.90
C LEU A 81 17.53 -18.60 5.95
N LYS A 82 18.73 -18.23 6.44
CA LYS A 82 19.98 -18.26 5.67
C LYS A 82 20.26 -19.63 5.07
N LYS A 83 19.94 -20.73 5.80
CA LYS A 83 20.14 -22.11 5.31
C LYS A 83 19.41 -22.40 3.99
N TYR A 84 18.35 -21.62 3.70
CA TYR A 84 17.50 -21.74 2.52
C TYR A 84 17.64 -20.55 1.56
N ASN A 85 18.65 -19.69 1.75
CA ASN A 85 18.86 -18.46 0.98
C ASN A 85 17.64 -17.52 0.97
N LEU A 86 16.86 -17.49 2.04
CA LEU A 86 15.73 -16.56 2.18
C LEU A 86 16.21 -15.25 2.81
N LYS A 87 15.81 -14.13 2.20
CA LYS A 87 15.93 -12.78 2.76
C LYS A 87 14.78 -12.51 3.72
N SER A 88 14.99 -11.60 4.66
CA SER A 88 13.99 -11.17 5.63
C SER A 88 13.49 -9.77 5.33
N ILE A 89 12.18 -9.57 5.49
CA ILE A 89 11.56 -8.26 5.70
C ILE A 89 11.10 -8.24 7.16
N ILE A 90 11.57 -7.27 7.93
CA ILE A 90 11.36 -7.23 9.38
C ILE A 90 10.35 -6.17 9.73
N ASP A 91 9.21 -6.60 10.26
CA ASP A 91 8.21 -5.71 10.83
C ASP A 91 8.50 -5.51 12.33
N ASP A 92 9.15 -4.39 12.65
CA ASP A 92 9.83 -4.14 13.93
C ASP A 92 8.98 -3.31 14.91
N TRP A 93 8.19 -4.01 15.72
CA TRP A 93 7.32 -3.44 16.76
C TRP A 93 8.03 -3.21 18.09
N GLY A 94 9.36 -3.11 18.12
CA GLY A 94 10.06 -2.79 19.35
C GLY A 94 9.67 -1.42 19.90
N TYR A 95 9.22 -1.33 21.16
CA TYR A 95 9.01 -0.02 21.78
C TYR A 95 9.35 -0.01 23.27
N ARG A 96 10.39 0.76 23.58
CA ARG A 96 10.72 1.29 24.90
C ARG A 96 11.37 2.66 24.68
N ALA A 97 10.61 3.73 24.95
CA ALA A 97 10.96 5.11 24.60
C ALA A 97 12.41 5.53 24.92
N ASN A 98 12.97 5.04 26.03
CA ASN A 98 14.31 5.40 26.51
C ASN A 98 15.33 4.26 26.40
N SER A 99 15.03 3.19 25.67
CA SER A 99 15.90 2.00 25.62
C SER A 99 16.07 1.42 24.23
N SER A 100 14.99 1.26 23.46
CA SER A 100 15.05 0.65 22.13
C SER A 100 13.70 0.82 21.44
N ILE A 101 13.70 1.42 20.24
CA ILE A 101 12.51 1.62 19.43
C ILE A 101 12.75 1.06 18.03
N GLY A 102 11.76 0.36 17.50
CA GLY A 102 11.77 -0.30 16.21
C GLY A 102 11.38 0.64 15.06
N VAL A 103 11.77 0.22 13.85
CA VAL A 103 11.50 0.97 12.62
C VAL A 103 9.98 1.10 12.40
N THR A 104 9.21 0.01 12.49
CA THR A 104 7.74 0.07 12.35
C THR A 104 7.16 1.03 13.36
N ALA A 105 7.59 0.99 14.63
CA ALA A 105 7.08 1.89 15.68
C ALA A 105 7.35 3.37 15.36
N MET A 106 8.55 3.72 14.88
CA MET A 106 8.88 5.11 14.49
C MET A 106 8.08 5.59 13.27
N ALA A 107 7.70 4.68 12.37
CA ALA A 107 6.91 5.01 11.18
C ALA A 107 5.46 5.45 11.48
N TYR A 108 4.99 5.30 12.73
CA TYR A 108 3.70 5.81 13.20
C TYR A 108 3.74 7.30 13.60
N GLY A 109 4.87 8.00 13.43
CA GLY A 109 4.92 9.43 13.67
C GLY A 109 3.87 10.19 12.85
N ASN A 110 3.16 11.12 13.49
CA ASN A 110 2.08 11.89 12.90
C ASN A 110 2.48 13.34 12.65
N TYR A 111 2.20 13.86 11.46
CA TYR A 111 2.29 15.28 11.11
C TYR A 111 1.26 15.66 10.05
N LEU A 112 0.48 16.71 10.31
CA LEU A 112 -0.42 17.34 9.35
C LEU A 112 -0.35 18.86 9.51
N LYS A 113 -0.19 19.58 8.40
CA LYS A 113 -0.42 21.02 8.30
C LYS A 113 -1.73 21.27 7.58
N LEU A 114 -2.64 21.99 8.23
CA LEU A 114 -4.00 22.24 7.76
C LEU A 114 -4.22 23.75 7.60
N GLU A 115 -4.44 24.19 6.37
CA GLU A 115 -4.66 25.61 6.04
C GLU A 115 -6.06 26.05 6.50
N ALA A 116 -6.14 27.19 7.21
CA ALA A 116 -7.33 27.59 7.95
C ALA A 116 -8.43 28.22 7.08
N GLU A 117 -8.11 28.69 5.87
CA GLU A 117 -9.05 29.39 4.98
C GLU A 117 -10.08 28.47 4.33
N TYR A 118 -9.86 27.15 4.38
CA TYR A 118 -10.74 26.18 3.75
C TYR A 118 -11.90 25.84 4.66
N HIS A 119 -13.13 26.10 4.21
CA HIS A 119 -14.30 26.05 5.07
C HIS A 119 -15.42 25.12 4.58
N TYR A 120 -16.31 24.73 5.48
CA TYR A 120 -17.61 24.15 5.16
C TYR A 120 -18.72 24.79 6.01
N ASP A 121 -19.96 24.72 5.50
CA ASP A 121 -21.15 25.14 6.25
C ASP A 121 -21.72 23.97 7.07
N ALA A 122 -21.43 23.94 8.37
CA ALA A 122 -21.93 22.93 9.29
C ALA A 122 -23.46 22.98 9.50
N ARG A 123 -24.11 24.11 9.17
CA ARG A 123 -25.55 24.34 9.32
C ARG A 123 -26.33 23.93 8.07
N ALA A 124 -25.63 23.67 6.96
CA ALA A 124 -26.26 23.21 5.75
C ALA A 124 -26.95 21.86 5.96
N LYS A 125 -28.19 21.74 5.49
CA LYS A 125 -28.94 20.46 5.51
C LYS A 125 -28.27 19.37 4.66
N VAL A 126 -27.44 19.78 3.70
CA VAL A 126 -26.71 18.93 2.77
C VAL A 126 -25.28 19.45 2.69
N TYR A 127 -24.31 18.56 2.88
CA TYR A 127 -22.90 18.91 2.70
C TYR A 127 -22.65 19.40 1.28
N LYS A 128 -22.02 20.56 1.15
CA LYS A 128 -21.56 21.12 -0.11
C LYS A 128 -20.05 21.16 -0.08
N GLU A 129 -19.42 20.50 -1.04
CA GLU A 129 -17.97 20.53 -1.21
C GLU A 129 -17.51 21.96 -1.45
N GLU A 130 -16.48 22.37 -0.71
CA GLU A 130 -15.80 23.63 -0.91
C GLU A 130 -15.11 23.66 -2.28
N LYS A 131 -15.18 24.79 -2.98
CA LYS A 131 -14.57 24.95 -4.31
C LYS A 131 -13.51 26.04 -4.30
N PHE A 132 -12.34 25.75 -4.86
CA PHE A 132 -11.24 26.73 -4.95
C PHE A 132 -11.19 27.37 -6.35
N ALA A 133 -10.74 28.62 -6.42
CA ALA A 133 -10.64 29.36 -7.68
C ALA A 133 -9.57 28.79 -8.65
N HIS A 134 -8.70 27.89 -8.17
CA HIS A 134 -7.63 27.23 -8.92
C HIS A 134 -7.52 25.73 -8.60
N ASP A 135 -8.62 25.12 -8.16
CA ASP A 135 -8.65 23.70 -7.82
C ASP A 135 -8.23 22.86 -9.02
N ASN A 136 -7.12 22.13 -8.88
CA ASN A 136 -6.61 21.26 -9.92
C ASN A 136 -6.48 19.82 -9.39
N ALA A 137 -6.15 18.89 -10.30
CA ALA A 137 -6.05 17.48 -9.96
C ALA A 137 -4.96 17.18 -8.92
N GLU A 138 -3.96 18.06 -8.80
CA GLU A 138 -2.69 17.86 -8.10
C GLU A 138 -2.75 18.32 -6.62
N GLN A 139 -3.81 19.02 -6.19
CA GLN A 139 -3.94 19.54 -4.82
C GLN A 139 -4.51 18.53 -3.80
N ASN A 140 -4.11 17.26 -3.90
CA ASN A 140 -4.59 16.18 -3.00
C ASN A 140 -4.26 16.41 -1.52
N SER A 141 -3.23 17.21 -1.24
CA SER A 141 -2.79 17.51 0.13
C SER A 141 -3.65 18.53 0.86
N HIS A 142 -4.43 19.35 0.14
CA HIS A 142 -5.37 20.32 0.71
C HIS A 142 -6.79 19.75 0.75
N ASN A 143 -6.91 18.58 1.40
CA ASN A 143 -8.14 17.79 1.45
C ASN A 143 -8.92 17.98 2.75
N MET A 144 -8.56 18.92 3.61
CA MET A 144 -9.25 19.23 4.88
C MET A 144 -9.92 20.59 4.84
N VAL A 145 -11.10 20.69 5.45
CA VAL A 145 -11.89 21.92 5.59
C VAL A 145 -12.38 22.07 7.04
N PHE A 146 -12.56 23.31 7.48
CA PHE A 146 -12.93 23.68 8.84
C PHE A 146 -14.32 24.31 8.94
N ARG A 147 -14.88 24.25 10.14
CA ARG A 147 -16.05 25.04 10.53
C ARG A 147 -15.59 26.39 11.06
N HIS A 148 -16.27 27.43 10.59
CA HIS A 148 -16.14 28.79 11.10
C HIS A 148 -17.54 29.33 11.41
N ASP A 149 -17.74 29.91 12.59
CA ASP A 149 -19.00 30.58 12.95
C ASP A 149 -18.92 32.11 12.76
N THR A 150 -17.72 32.64 12.55
CA THR A 150 -17.44 34.07 12.30
C THR A 150 -16.20 34.26 11.43
N GLY A 151 -16.06 35.43 10.82
CA GLY A 151 -14.96 35.77 9.92
C GLY A 151 -15.22 35.37 8.47
N ARG A 152 -14.17 35.48 7.67
CA ARG A 152 -14.15 35.21 6.22
C ARG A 152 -12.75 34.87 5.75
N ARG A 153 -12.65 34.19 4.62
CA ARG A 153 -11.39 34.06 3.89
C ARG A 153 -10.85 35.44 3.48
N SER A 154 -9.54 35.62 3.62
CA SER A 154 -8.83 36.82 3.20
C SER A 154 -8.83 36.99 1.68
N GLU A 155 -8.38 38.16 1.22
CA GLU A 155 -7.91 38.28 -0.16
C GLU A 155 -6.61 37.50 -0.38
N TYR A 156 -6.23 37.31 -1.65
CA TYR A 156 -5.01 36.60 -2.04
C TYR A 156 -3.78 37.44 -1.70
N LEU A 157 -2.99 36.98 -0.73
CA LEU A 157 -1.78 37.62 -0.20
C LEU A 157 -0.66 36.56 -0.05
N PRO A 158 0.02 36.18 -1.15
CA PRO A 158 1.02 35.09 -1.15
C PRO A 158 2.25 35.36 -0.30
N ASP A 159 2.57 36.64 -0.05
CA ASP A 159 3.72 37.02 0.78
C ASP A 159 3.37 37.08 2.27
N ASN A 160 2.10 36.94 2.65
CA ASN A 160 1.63 37.13 4.02
C ASN A 160 1.15 35.84 4.68
N TYR A 161 0.84 34.80 3.91
CA TYR A 161 0.14 33.59 4.37
C TYR A 161 0.71 32.34 3.70
N SER A 162 0.75 31.20 4.41
CA SER A 162 1.42 29.98 3.96
C SER A 162 0.87 29.42 2.66
N ASN A 163 -0.43 29.61 2.44
CA ASN A 163 -1.11 29.23 1.21
C ASN A 163 -1.75 30.42 0.50
N ALA A 164 -1.18 31.62 0.68
CA ALA A 164 -1.64 32.89 0.12
C ALA A 164 -3.02 33.37 0.61
N TYR A 165 -3.62 32.67 1.57
CA TYR A 165 -4.89 33.04 2.18
C TYR A 165 -4.85 32.71 3.67
N ALA A 166 -5.67 33.41 4.44
CA ALA A 166 -5.93 33.12 5.84
C ALA A 166 -7.43 33.22 6.13
N TRP A 167 -7.85 32.68 7.27
CA TRP A 167 -9.17 32.99 7.82
C TRP A 167 -9.09 34.22 8.72
N VAL A 168 -9.88 35.26 8.43
CA VAL A 168 -9.81 36.57 9.08
C VAL A 168 -11.12 36.90 9.77
N CYS A 169 -11.02 37.30 11.04
CA CYS A 169 -12.10 37.89 11.82
C CYS A 169 -11.76 39.36 12.12
N ASP A 170 -12.67 40.27 11.84
CA ASP A 170 -12.44 41.70 12.03
C ASP A 170 -13.68 42.42 12.59
N ALA A 171 -13.55 42.92 13.82
CA ALA A 171 -14.61 43.64 14.51
C ALA A 171 -15.01 44.93 13.77
N ALA A 172 -14.06 45.62 13.12
CA ALA A 172 -14.33 46.81 12.33
C ALA A 172 -15.14 46.51 11.07
N SER A 173 -15.06 45.27 10.57
CA SER A 173 -15.88 44.75 9.47
C SER A 173 -17.24 44.18 9.92
N GLY A 174 -17.54 44.20 11.23
CA GLY A 174 -18.80 43.73 11.79
C GLY A 174 -18.84 42.24 12.16
N ASP A 175 -17.70 41.55 12.14
CA ASP A 175 -17.59 40.20 12.69
C ASP A 175 -17.81 40.23 14.22
N LYS A 176 -18.18 39.09 14.81
CA LYS A 176 -18.50 38.98 16.25
C LYS A 176 -17.67 37.88 16.89
N ALA A 177 -17.48 37.96 18.20
CA ALA A 177 -16.89 36.89 18.98
C ALA A 177 -17.51 35.52 18.63
N GLY A 178 -16.69 34.48 18.50
CA GLY A 178 -17.17 33.16 18.10
C GLY A 178 -16.07 32.18 17.72
N LEU A 179 -16.50 30.98 17.30
CA LEU A 179 -15.63 29.94 16.80
C LEU A 179 -15.01 30.37 15.46
N VAL A 180 -13.69 30.51 15.45
CA VAL A 180 -12.88 30.87 14.29
C VAL A 180 -12.36 29.66 13.56
N LEU A 181 -12.15 28.54 14.24
CA LEU A 181 -11.68 27.30 13.61
C LEU A 181 -12.13 26.13 14.47
N GLY A 182 -12.61 25.06 13.85
CA GLY A 182 -12.95 23.81 14.51
C GLY A 182 -13.47 22.75 13.56
N GLU A 183 -13.65 21.53 14.07
CA GLU A 183 -14.28 20.39 13.38
C GLU A 183 -13.67 20.09 11.99
N PRO A 184 -12.34 19.86 11.87
CA PRO A 184 -11.73 19.51 10.58
C PRO A 184 -12.30 18.21 10.00
N ILE A 185 -12.80 18.30 8.77
CA ILE A 185 -13.32 17.16 8.02
C ILE A 185 -12.68 17.12 6.63
N HIS A 186 -12.73 15.96 6.00
CA HIS A 186 -12.33 15.86 4.60
C HIS A 186 -13.22 16.75 3.72
N ARG A 187 -12.61 17.30 2.68
CA ARG A 187 -13.27 18.09 1.65
C ARG A 187 -14.17 17.26 0.73
N TRP A 188 -13.77 16.01 0.48
CA TRP A 188 -14.49 15.10 -0.42
C TRP A 188 -15.13 13.97 0.37
N LYS A 189 -16.23 13.43 -0.17
CA LYS A 189 -16.94 12.31 0.42
C LYS A 189 -17.05 11.15 -0.55
N ALA A 190 -17.15 9.94 0.00
CA ALA A 190 -17.40 8.76 -0.82
C ALA A 190 -18.76 8.84 -1.52
N ALA A 191 -18.87 8.20 -2.68
CA ALA A 191 -20.13 8.08 -3.40
C ALA A 191 -21.25 7.50 -2.50
N GLY A 192 -22.37 8.22 -2.37
CA GLY A 192 -23.50 7.82 -1.53
C GLY A 192 -23.38 8.17 -0.03
N ALA A 193 -22.22 8.65 0.45
CA ALA A 193 -22.08 9.12 1.82
C ALA A 193 -22.84 10.45 2.03
N ALA A 194 -23.45 10.63 3.21
CA ALA A 194 -24.14 11.87 3.56
C ALA A 194 -23.17 13.01 3.93
N ARG A 195 -22.00 12.66 4.49
CA ARG A 195 -20.93 13.56 4.93
C ARG A 195 -19.56 12.96 4.61
N PRO A 196 -18.51 13.79 4.51
CA PRO A 196 -17.13 13.31 4.40
C PRO A 196 -16.63 12.70 5.72
N ASN A 197 -15.46 12.06 5.67
CA ASN A 197 -14.82 11.50 6.86
C ASN A 197 -14.28 12.62 7.77
N PHE A 198 -14.16 12.31 9.06
CA PHE A 198 -13.49 13.16 10.04
C PHE A 198 -11.96 13.05 9.91
N LEU A 199 -11.23 14.02 10.50
CA LEU A 199 -9.77 14.02 10.54
C LEU A 199 -9.14 12.81 11.25
N GLY A 200 -9.87 12.22 12.20
CA GLY A 200 -9.35 11.23 13.14
C GLY A 200 -8.57 10.07 12.51
N PRO A 201 -9.15 9.34 11.55
CA PRO A 201 -8.48 8.25 10.83
C PRO A 201 -7.19 8.63 10.10
N GLU A 202 -6.92 9.91 9.86
CA GLU A 202 -5.67 10.38 9.24
C GLU A 202 -4.50 10.48 10.23
N LEU A 203 -4.78 10.39 11.54
CA LEU A 203 -3.81 10.44 12.63
C LEU A 203 -3.82 9.11 13.39
N LYS A 204 -2.99 8.16 12.94
CA LYS A 204 -2.85 6.85 13.58
C LYS A 204 -1.62 6.82 14.47
N PHE A 205 -1.84 6.66 15.76
CA PHE A 205 -0.83 6.62 16.80
C PHE A 205 -0.35 5.19 17.04
N TYR A 206 0.91 5.04 17.43
CA TYR A 206 1.45 3.74 17.79
C TYR A 206 0.83 3.22 19.10
N PRO A 207 0.16 2.05 19.13
CA PRO A 207 -0.60 1.59 20.29
C PRO A 207 0.23 1.41 21.57
N ASN A 208 1.50 1.00 21.41
CA ASN A 208 2.40 0.76 22.55
C ASN A 208 3.26 1.98 22.88
N ALA A 209 3.03 3.13 22.21
CA ALA A 209 3.73 4.38 22.53
C ALA A 209 3.08 5.02 23.76
N ASP A 210 3.25 4.38 24.91
CA ASP A 210 2.62 4.67 26.21
C ASP A 210 2.77 6.14 26.69
N ARG A 211 3.02 6.36 27.99
CA ARG A 211 2.92 7.67 28.69
C ARG A 211 3.80 8.77 28.11
N GLU A 212 4.68 8.44 27.17
CA GLU A 212 5.63 9.32 26.52
C GLU A 212 5.09 9.99 25.26
N ASN A 213 4.06 9.46 24.59
CA ASN A 213 3.54 10.09 23.37
C ASN A 213 2.59 11.26 23.67
N ARG A 214 2.81 12.35 22.95
CA ARG A 214 2.09 13.62 23.06
C ARG A 214 1.63 14.03 21.67
N LEU A 215 0.45 14.65 21.61
CA LEU A 215 -0.01 15.34 20.41
C LEU A 215 0.17 16.84 20.63
N TYR A 216 1.04 17.43 19.83
CA TYR A 216 1.28 18.85 19.73
C TYR A 216 0.32 19.50 18.73
N ILE A 217 -0.11 20.72 19.06
CA ILE A 217 -0.96 21.56 18.24
C ILE A 217 -0.25 22.90 18.11
N ARG A 218 0.05 23.33 16.89
CA ARG A 218 0.61 24.66 16.63
C ARG A 218 -0.36 25.51 15.85
N LEU A 219 -0.59 26.73 16.30
CA LEU A 219 -1.45 27.70 15.64
C LEU A 219 -0.62 28.88 15.15
N ALA A 220 -0.72 29.19 13.87
CA ALA A 220 -0.12 30.38 13.27
C ALA A 220 -1.13 31.53 13.24
N LEU A 221 -0.91 32.50 14.13
CA LEU A 221 -1.84 33.59 14.40
C LEU A 221 -1.22 34.95 14.13
N MET A 222 -2.01 35.88 13.61
CA MET A 222 -1.65 37.29 13.48
C MET A 222 -2.82 38.14 13.97
N TRP A 223 -2.55 39.25 14.63
CA TRP A 223 -3.58 40.20 15.02
C TRP A 223 -3.05 41.63 15.03
N ASP A 224 -3.98 42.58 14.96
CA ASP A 224 -3.64 44.01 15.03
C ASP A 224 -3.29 44.41 16.47
N ASP A 225 -2.49 45.45 16.66
CA ASP A 225 -2.06 45.89 17.98
C ASP A 225 -3.26 46.25 18.87
N MET A 226 -3.28 45.67 20.08
CA MET A 226 -4.38 45.74 21.04
C MET A 226 -3.87 46.21 22.41
N PRO A 227 -4.74 46.57 23.38
CA PRO A 227 -4.31 46.77 24.76
C PRO A 227 -3.57 45.53 25.29
N GLU A 228 -2.55 45.73 26.13
CA GLU A 228 -1.63 44.67 26.59
C GLU A 228 -2.34 43.43 27.18
N ASP A 229 -3.38 43.63 27.99
CA ASP A 229 -4.16 42.55 28.61
C ASP A 229 -5.41 42.13 27.80
N ALA A 230 -5.54 42.58 26.55
CA ALA A 230 -6.66 42.19 25.70
C ALA A 230 -6.60 40.68 25.41
N LYS A 231 -7.73 39.99 25.56
CA LYS A 231 -7.84 38.58 25.20
C LYS A 231 -8.01 38.46 23.69
N ILE A 232 -7.12 37.72 23.04
CA ILE A 232 -7.14 37.50 21.60
C ILE A 232 -8.05 36.32 21.29
N ALA A 233 -7.68 35.13 21.76
CA ALA A 233 -8.38 33.90 21.46
C ALA A 233 -8.24 32.86 22.58
N GLN A 234 -9.14 31.89 22.61
CA GLN A 234 -9.06 30.71 23.45
C GLN A 234 -8.88 29.47 22.58
N VAL A 235 -7.90 28.65 22.93
CA VAL A 235 -7.57 27.40 22.27
C VAL A 235 -8.16 26.23 23.06
N GLY A 236 -8.72 25.26 22.36
CA GLY A 236 -9.20 24.00 22.92
C GLY A 236 -8.92 22.82 22.00
N LEU A 237 -9.07 21.61 22.53
CA LEU A 237 -8.92 20.38 21.76
C LEU A 237 -10.05 19.43 22.14
N LYS A 238 -10.79 18.98 21.14
CA LYS A 238 -11.95 18.10 21.33
C LYS A 238 -11.77 16.80 20.58
N VAL A 239 -12.28 15.71 21.14
CA VAL A 239 -12.41 14.42 20.46
C VAL A 239 -13.84 13.94 20.49
N LEU A 240 -14.25 13.23 19.42
CA LEU A 240 -15.60 12.69 19.33
C LEU A 240 -15.78 11.52 20.33
N ASN A 241 -16.88 11.53 21.05
CA ASN A 241 -17.29 10.42 21.88
C ASN A 241 -17.84 9.30 20.99
N LYS A 242 -17.27 8.09 21.09
CA LYS A 242 -17.71 6.89 20.38
C LYS A 242 -19.16 6.51 20.67
N ALA A 243 -19.65 6.83 21.87
CA ALA A 243 -21.02 6.57 22.27
C ALA A 243 -22.01 7.63 21.73
N PHE A 244 -21.55 8.58 20.91
CA PHE A 244 -22.42 9.60 20.36
C PHE A 244 -23.53 8.99 19.50
N GLU A 245 -24.76 9.25 19.91
CA GLU A 245 -25.93 8.96 19.11
C GLU A 245 -26.55 10.25 18.57
N ALA A 246 -26.43 10.44 17.25
CA ALA A 246 -27.00 11.58 16.55
C ALA A 246 -28.51 11.72 16.84
N GLY A 247 -28.89 12.84 17.48
CA GLY A 247 -30.27 13.14 17.85
C GLY A 247 -30.64 12.85 19.31
N LYS A 248 -29.77 12.19 20.10
CA LYS A 248 -29.95 11.98 21.55
C LYS A 248 -29.03 12.86 22.39
N ASP A 249 -27.78 13.01 21.98
CA ASP A 249 -26.79 13.77 22.74
C ASP A 249 -26.70 15.24 22.29
N LYS A 250 -26.52 16.15 23.25
CA LYS A 250 -26.44 17.61 23.01
C LYS A 250 -25.04 18.11 22.63
N ASP A 251 -24.00 17.45 23.13
CA ASP A 251 -22.60 17.71 22.76
C ASP A 251 -21.89 16.36 22.60
N PRO A 252 -21.46 16.01 21.38
CA PRO A 252 -20.83 14.72 21.12
C PRO A 252 -19.35 14.71 21.48
N TYR A 253 -18.78 15.84 21.91
CA TYR A 253 -17.35 15.98 22.12
C TYR A 253 -16.93 15.85 23.59
N VAL A 254 -15.72 15.34 23.78
CA VAL A 254 -14.99 15.38 25.04
C VAL A 254 -13.80 16.31 24.85
N GLU A 255 -13.66 17.30 25.74
CA GLU A 255 -12.49 18.18 25.76
C GLU A 255 -11.27 17.41 26.31
N LEU A 256 -10.16 17.49 25.58
CA LEU A 256 -8.86 17.00 26.03
C LEU A 256 -8.13 18.11 26.78
N PRO A 257 -7.39 17.79 27.86
CA PRO A 257 -6.55 18.75 28.54
C PRO A 257 -5.47 19.25 27.58
N LEU A 258 -5.33 20.57 27.52
CA LEU A 258 -4.34 21.21 26.69
C LEU A 258 -3.35 21.97 27.58
N ILE A 259 -2.06 21.77 27.35
CA ILE A 259 -0.98 22.38 28.12
C ILE A 259 -0.15 23.21 27.16
N SER A 260 0.14 24.47 27.53
CA SER A 260 1.10 25.29 26.78
C SER A 260 2.48 24.63 26.77
N ALA A 261 3.14 24.59 25.61
CA ALA A 261 4.53 24.16 25.53
C ALA A 261 5.50 25.17 26.20
N HIS A 262 5.03 26.42 26.36
CA HIS A 262 5.75 27.52 27.01
C HIS A 262 4.87 28.18 28.08
N PRO A 263 4.58 27.47 29.19
CA PRO A 263 3.69 27.97 30.24
C PRO A 263 4.21 29.24 30.93
N GLU A 264 5.49 29.56 30.77
CA GLU A 264 6.11 30.82 31.19
C GLU A 264 5.64 32.05 30.38
N PHE A 265 5.14 31.85 29.16
CA PHE A 265 4.77 32.93 28.24
C PHE A 265 3.26 33.03 28.04
N TYR A 266 2.54 31.90 27.94
CA TYR A 266 1.11 31.90 27.65
C TYR A 266 0.40 30.66 28.18
N ASP A 267 -0.92 30.79 28.33
CA ASP A 267 -1.86 29.70 28.63
C ASP A 267 -2.78 29.47 27.40
N THR A 268 -3.76 28.58 27.53
CA THR A 268 -4.81 28.30 26.53
C THR A 268 -5.67 29.52 26.18
N VAL A 269 -5.68 30.56 27.02
CA VAL A 269 -6.24 31.87 26.68
C VAL A 269 -5.09 32.80 26.28
N ILE A 270 -5.00 33.09 24.99
CA ILE A 270 -3.97 33.97 24.41
C ILE A 270 -4.38 35.41 24.65
N THR A 271 -3.46 36.20 25.21
CA THR A 271 -3.58 37.65 25.44
C THR A 271 -2.56 38.43 24.62
N ASN A 272 -2.78 39.74 24.43
CA ASN A 272 -1.90 40.52 23.56
C ASN A 272 -0.44 40.54 24.04
N LYS A 273 -0.17 40.57 25.35
CA LYS A 273 1.23 40.54 25.85
C LYS A 273 1.99 39.25 25.56
N ASP A 274 1.29 38.16 25.24
CA ASP A 274 1.89 36.83 25.12
C ASP A 274 2.86 36.75 23.93
N TYR A 275 2.69 37.56 22.88
CA TYR A 275 3.51 37.48 21.67
C TYR A 275 5.01 37.71 21.90
N ALA A 276 5.39 38.43 22.96
CA ALA A 276 6.77 38.85 23.17
C ALA A 276 7.73 37.68 23.40
N GLY A 277 7.22 36.54 23.89
CA GLY A 277 7.99 35.32 24.16
C GLY A 277 7.82 34.21 23.11
N VAL A 278 7.07 34.46 22.04
CA VAL A 278 6.63 33.40 21.10
C VAL A 278 7.39 33.49 19.78
N ASN A 279 7.76 32.34 19.23
CA ASN A 279 8.43 32.25 17.94
C ASN A 279 7.52 32.75 16.81
N LYS A 280 8.14 33.28 15.75
CA LYS A 280 7.44 33.63 14.51
C LYS A 280 7.71 32.60 13.44
N ASP A 281 6.70 32.34 12.62
CA ASP A 281 6.89 31.67 11.34
C ASP A 281 7.88 32.49 10.50
N PRO A 282 8.95 31.86 9.97
CA PRO A 282 9.97 32.58 9.23
C PRO A 282 9.48 33.11 7.87
N ASP A 283 8.45 32.49 7.29
CA ASP A 283 7.95 32.79 5.96
C ASP A 283 6.81 33.82 6.02
N THR A 284 5.89 33.68 6.98
CA THR A 284 4.68 34.52 7.08
C THR A 284 4.75 35.56 8.19
N GLY A 285 5.67 35.40 9.14
CA GLY A 285 5.79 36.27 10.32
C GLY A 285 4.71 36.06 11.37
N ALA A 286 3.84 35.05 11.20
CA ALA A 286 2.78 34.69 12.14
C ALA A 286 3.36 34.25 13.50
N TYR A 287 2.70 34.57 14.60
CA TYR A 287 3.07 34.09 15.92
C TYR A 287 2.66 32.62 16.08
N ILE A 288 3.58 31.76 16.52
CA ILE A 288 3.38 30.31 16.62
C ILE A 288 3.13 29.88 18.06
N PHE A 289 1.87 29.63 18.39
CA PHE A 289 1.49 29.10 19.70
C PHE A 289 1.47 27.58 19.68
N GLU A 290 2.38 26.95 20.41
CA GLU A 290 2.46 25.50 20.58
C GLU A 290 1.80 25.05 21.89
N PHE A 291 0.94 24.04 21.78
CA PHE A 291 0.31 23.36 22.90
C PHE A 291 0.50 21.85 22.74
N TYR A 292 0.32 21.09 23.83
CA TYR A 292 0.28 19.64 23.75
C TYR A 292 -0.76 19.03 24.68
N THR A 293 -1.29 17.87 24.27
CA THR A 293 -2.02 16.96 25.16
C THR A 293 -1.21 15.68 25.33
N PRO A 294 -1.06 15.14 26.56
CA PRO A 294 -0.59 13.78 26.71
C PRO A 294 -1.65 12.85 26.12
N LEU A 295 -1.30 12.04 25.14
CA LEU A 295 -2.25 11.09 24.57
C LEU A 295 -2.55 9.99 25.58
N PHE A 296 -1.50 9.52 26.28
CA PHE A 296 -1.62 8.30 27.07
C PHE A 296 -1.88 8.41 28.57
N ASN A 297 -1.89 9.64 29.11
CA ASN A 297 -2.23 9.93 30.51
C ASN A 297 -3.64 10.54 30.69
N LEU A 298 -4.46 10.59 29.64
CA LEU A 298 -5.88 10.90 29.78
C LEU A 298 -6.49 9.82 30.70
N GLY A 299 -7.22 10.18 31.75
CA GLY A 299 -7.77 9.18 32.68
C GLY A 299 -8.53 8.07 31.93
N SER A 300 -8.55 6.85 32.50
CA SER A 300 -9.09 5.64 31.83
C SER A 300 -10.43 5.84 31.13
N LYS A 301 -11.27 6.75 31.63
CA LYS A 301 -12.57 7.08 31.07
C LYS A 301 -12.51 7.73 29.68
N ILE A 302 -11.63 8.71 29.41
CA ILE A 302 -11.59 9.42 28.10
C ILE A 302 -11.18 8.46 26.99
N TYR A 303 -10.15 7.66 27.24
CA TYR A 303 -9.73 6.62 26.32
C TYR A 303 -10.80 5.60 26.00
N THR A 304 -11.47 5.10 27.04
CA THR A 304 -12.55 4.10 26.88
C THR A 304 -13.68 4.66 26.01
N VAL A 305 -13.94 5.98 26.04
CA VAL A 305 -15.07 6.59 25.33
C VAL A 305 -14.71 7.23 23.98
N ALA A 306 -13.44 7.47 23.65
CA ALA A 306 -13.07 8.24 22.45
C ALA A 306 -11.98 7.60 21.57
N TYR A 307 -11.21 6.64 22.07
CA TYR A 307 -10.03 6.11 21.37
C TYR A 307 -10.24 4.69 20.84
N ASP A 308 -9.95 4.48 19.55
CA ASP A 308 -10.17 3.23 18.81
C ASP A 308 -8.90 2.42 18.57
N GLY A 309 -8.18 2.15 19.66
CA GLY A 309 -6.97 1.31 19.66
C GLY A 309 -5.73 2.00 19.10
N ASN A 310 -5.85 2.74 18.00
CA ASN A 310 -4.76 3.49 17.37
C ASN A 310 -5.15 4.86 16.79
N PHE A 311 -6.40 5.31 16.87
CA PHE A 311 -6.81 6.66 16.46
C PHE A 311 -8.03 7.13 17.28
N PHE A 312 -8.39 8.42 17.17
CA PHE A 312 -9.68 8.93 17.64
C PHE A 312 -10.61 9.09 16.46
N ASP A 313 -11.91 8.78 16.57
CA ASP A 313 -12.85 8.93 15.43
C ASP A 313 -12.85 10.34 14.84
N HIS A 314 -12.60 11.34 15.68
CA HIS A 314 -12.33 12.70 15.26
C HIS A 314 -11.49 13.44 16.30
N ILE A 315 -10.54 14.24 15.83
CA ILE A 315 -9.76 15.22 16.60
C ILE A 315 -10.08 16.61 16.06
N SER A 316 -10.41 17.54 16.94
CA SER A 316 -10.90 18.87 16.60
C SER A 316 -10.16 19.92 17.43
N PRO A 317 -9.03 20.48 16.92
CA PRO A 317 -8.49 21.71 17.48
C PRO A 317 -9.53 22.82 17.32
N THR A 318 -9.72 23.63 18.35
CA THR A 318 -10.69 24.73 18.33
C THR A 318 -10.02 26.04 18.68
N LEU A 319 -10.40 27.10 17.97
CA LEU A 319 -9.99 28.47 18.25
C LEU A 319 -11.22 29.36 18.36
N HIS A 320 -11.40 30.01 19.51
CA HIS A 320 -12.49 30.94 19.75
C HIS A 320 -11.94 32.36 19.91
N TRP A 321 -12.36 33.30 19.05
CA TRP A 321 -11.95 34.70 19.13
C TRP A 321 -12.89 35.51 20.02
N PHE A 322 -12.32 36.40 20.83
CA PHE A 322 -13.09 37.17 21.82
C PHE A 322 -13.85 38.37 21.24
N GLY A 323 -13.67 38.69 19.95
CA GLY A 323 -14.46 39.69 19.25
C GLY A 323 -13.86 41.10 19.23
N ASP A 324 -12.65 41.27 19.75
CA ASP A 324 -11.93 42.55 19.75
C ASP A 324 -10.81 42.55 18.68
N GLY A 325 -10.69 43.67 17.97
CA GLY A 325 -9.65 43.90 16.97
C GLY A 325 -9.81 43.06 15.69
N ARG A 326 -8.67 42.70 15.10
CA ARG A 326 -8.57 41.83 13.93
C ARG A 326 -7.71 40.62 14.27
N LEU A 327 -8.17 39.42 13.96
CA LEU A 327 -7.43 38.16 14.07
C LEU A 327 -7.36 37.50 12.69
N ALA A 328 -6.19 37.02 12.29
CA ALA A 328 -5.99 36.14 11.16
C ALA A 328 -5.39 34.82 11.63
N VAL A 329 -5.94 33.72 11.13
CA VAL A 329 -5.44 32.35 11.34
C VAL A 329 -4.93 31.86 10.00
N ASP A 330 -3.65 31.54 9.95
CA ASP A 330 -2.98 31.06 8.74
C ASP A 330 -3.20 29.54 8.61
N TYR A 331 -2.69 28.77 9.57
CA TYR A 331 -2.81 27.32 9.59
C TYR A 331 -2.83 26.76 11.01
N VAL A 332 -3.19 25.49 11.13
CA VAL A 332 -2.95 24.66 12.31
C VAL A 332 -2.09 23.45 11.94
N GLU A 333 -1.09 23.14 12.76
CA GLU A 333 -0.33 21.90 12.64
C GLU A 333 -0.65 20.95 13.78
N LEU A 334 -0.67 19.66 13.45
CA LEU A 334 -0.80 18.56 14.39
C LEU A 334 0.44 17.69 14.24
N GLU A 335 1.14 17.45 15.34
CA GLU A 335 2.37 16.65 15.34
C GLU A 335 2.42 15.75 16.57
N ASP A 336 2.93 14.52 16.46
CA ASP A 336 3.18 13.69 17.65
C ASP A 336 4.67 13.57 18.03
N GLU A 337 4.93 13.00 19.21
CA GLU A 337 6.29 12.87 19.76
C GLU A 337 7.20 12.03 18.87
N LEU A 338 6.65 11.02 18.17
CA LEU A 338 7.41 10.15 17.28
C LEU A 338 7.87 10.89 16.01
N HIS A 339 7.01 11.71 15.41
CA HIS A 339 7.42 12.58 14.31
C HIS A 339 8.43 13.62 14.79
N LYS A 340 8.18 14.28 15.94
CA LYS A 340 9.09 15.27 16.53
C LYS A 340 10.47 14.69 16.78
N ALA A 341 10.54 13.44 17.24
CA ALA A 341 11.78 12.72 17.47
C ALA A 341 12.65 12.57 16.22
N LEU A 342 12.07 12.39 15.03
CA LEU A 342 12.82 12.14 13.80
C LEU A 342 13.59 13.37 13.32
N HIS A 343 13.05 14.58 13.51
CA HIS A 343 13.69 15.84 13.11
C HIS A 343 14.41 16.59 14.24
N THR A 344 14.29 16.13 15.48
CA THR A 344 15.02 16.69 16.63
C THR A 344 16.35 15.96 16.85
N ASP A 345 17.45 16.70 16.84
CA ASP A 345 18.78 16.16 17.14
C ASP A 345 18.87 15.64 18.58
N ASN A 346 19.51 14.48 18.75
CA ASN A 346 19.70 13.80 20.04
C ASN A 346 18.40 13.51 20.83
N HIS A 347 17.25 13.43 20.15
CA HIS A 347 16.01 13.04 20.80
C HIS A 347 16.13 11.62 21.40
N PRO A 348 15.70 11.36 22.66
CA PRO A 348 15.86 10.04 23.30
C PRO A 348 15.30 8.88 22.48
N MET A 349 14.14 9.08 21.83
CA MET A 349 13.52 8.07 20.97
C MET A 349 14.34 7.77 19.71
N LYS A 350 14.96 8.81 19.11
CA LYS A 350 15.84 8.66 17.93
C LYS A 350 17.14 7.94 18.30
N LEU A 351 17.72 8.26 19.45
CA LEU A 351 18.88 7.54 20.01
C LEU A 351 18.53 6.07 20.35
N ALA A 352 17.31 5.81 20.79
CA ALA A 352 16.83 4.45 21.05
C ALA A 352 16.63 3.64 19.75
N LEU A 353 16.21 4.28 18.66
CA LEU A 353 16.21 3.69 17.32
C LEU A 353 17.64 3.36 16.86
N ASP A 354 18.58 4.30 17.00
CA ASP A 354 19.99 4.08 16.63
C ASP A 354 20.60 2.89 17.33
N LYS A 355 20.40 2.83 18.65
CA LYS A 355 20.88 1.70 19.44
C LYS A 355 20.28 0.40 18.92
N ARG A 356 18.99 0.38 18.59
CA ARG A 356 18.31 -0.83 18.12
C ARG A 356 18.85 -1.29 16.76
N LEU A 357 19.02 -0.39 15.80
CA LEU A 357 19.61 -0.71 14.50
C LEU A 357 21.04 -1.24 14.68
N HIS A 358 21.84 -0.57 15.51
CA HIS A 358 23.18 -1.04 15.83
C HIS A 358 23.19 -2.45 16.47
N ASP A 359 22.30 -2.72 17.43
CA ASP A 359 22.17 -4.04 18.05
C ASP A 359 21.80 -5.11 17.00
N ILE A 360 20.95 -4.78 16.03
CA ILE A 360 20.56 -5.68 14.93
C ILE A 360 21.75 -5.96 14.00
N ASP A 361 22.55 -4.93 13.67
CA ASP A 361 23.72 -5.08 12.81
C ASP A 361 24.77 -6.04 13.38
N GLN A 362 24.86 -6.11 14.72
CA GLN A 362 25.78 -7.04 15.40
C GLN A 362 25.31 -8.50 15.37
N ILE A 363 24.07 -8.78 14.95
CA ILE A 363 23.54 -10.15 14.89
C ILE A 363 24.14 -10.89 13.68
N PRO A 364 24.67 -12.11 13.86
CA PRO A 364 25.10 -12.93 12.73
C PRO A 364 23.98 -13.16 11.71
N ASN A 365 24.30 -13.00 10.42
CA ASN A 365 23.36 -13.08 9.28
C ASN A 365 22.41 -11.87 9.15
N SER A 366 22.67 -10.75 9.84
CA SER A 366 21.91 -9.49 9.69
C SER A 366 21.91 -8.97 8.25
N GLU A 367 22.92 -9.31 7.44
CA GLU A 367 22.98 -8.96 6.01
C GLU A 367 21.89 -9.64 5.15
N THR A 368 21.11 -10.56 5.73
CA THR A 368 19.93 -11.15 5.07
C THR A 368 18.67 -10.31 5.24
N ILE A 369 18.68 -9.31 6.11
CA ILE A 369 17.58 -8.35 6.24
C ILE A 369 17.64 -7.45 5.01
N SER A 370 16.65 -7.62 4.14
CA SER A 370 16.52 -6.81 2.92
C SER A 370 15.84 -5.47 3.21
N HIS A 371 14.82 -5.47 4.07
CA HIS A 371 14.04 -4.28 4.39
C HIS A 371 13.52 -4.35 5.83
N PHE A 372 13.28 -3.18 6.39
CA PHE A 372 12.37 -3.00 7.51
C PHE A 372 11.00 -2.58 7.00
N TYR A 373 9.94 -3.09 7.63
CA TYR A 373 8.58 -2.69 7.33
C TYR A 373 8.27 -1.36 8.02
N GLY A 374 7.56 -0.46 7.34
CA GLY A 374 7.03 0.77 7.90
C GLY A 374 5.66 0.56 8.54
N LYS A 375 4.93 1.64 8.79
CA LYS A 375 3.53 1.55 9.18
C LYS A 375 2.73 0.98 8.00
N ASP A 376 2.06 -0.15 8.21
CA ASP A 376 1.12 -0.73 7.25
C ASP A 376 -0.01 0.25 6.89
N GLU A 377 -0.28 0.42 5.59
CA GLU A 377 -1.31 1.31 5.06
C GLU A 377 -1.28 2.71 5.71
N PRO A 378 -0.18 3.48 5.57
CA PRO A 378 -0.03 4.74 6.27
C PRO A 378 -1.09 5.75 5.80
N PRO A 379 -1.89 6.38 6.70
CA PRO A 379 -2.69 7.54 6.34
C PRO A 379 -1.80 8.77 6.09
N GLN A 380 -2.41 9.86 5.63
CA GLN A 380 -1.68 11.08 5.27
C GLN A 380 -0.82 11.62 6.42
N GLY A 381 -1.30 11.53 7.67
CA GLY A 381 -0.55 12.00 8.83
C GLY A 381 0.79 11.29 9.03
N ASN A 382 0.96 10.06 8.53
CA ASN A 382 2.20 9.30 8.71
C ASN A 382 3.22 9.49 7.57
N PHE A 383 2.87 10.20 6.51
CA PHE A 383 3.72 10.32 5.31
C PHE A 383 5.04 11.06 5.56
N SER A 384 4.99 12.14 6.35
CA SER A 384 6.20 12.90 6.69
C SER A 384 7.17 12.05 7.53
N ALA A 385 6.65 11.32 8.52
CA ALA A 385 7.47 10.42 9.33
C ALA A 385 8.10 9.30 8.48
N PHE A 386 7.35 8.73 7.54
CA PHE A 386 7.87 7.73 6.60
C PHE A 386 9.08 8.28 5.82
N ASN A 387 8.95 9.46 5.20
CA ASN A 387 10.01 10.09 4.42
C ASN A 387 11.27 10.35 5.25
N MET A 388 11.10 10.93 6.45
CA MET A 388 12.21 11.20 7.35
C MET A 388 12.89 9.91 7.80
N LEU A 389 12.11 8.89 8.17
CA LEU A 389 12.62 7.61 8.63
C LEU A 389 13.35 6.85 7.52
N GLU A 390 12.80 6.81 6.30
CA GLU A 390 13.44 6.16 5.15
C GLU A 390 14.82 6.74 4.88
N LYS A 391 14.93 8.08 4.81
CA LYS A 391 16.22 8.76 4.68
C LYS A 391 17.17 8.44 5.83
N TYR A 392 16.64 8.45 7.06
CA TYR A 392 17.43 8.24 8.26
C TYR A 392 18.05 6.84 8.35
N ILE A 393 17.31 5.80 7.95
CA ILE A 393 17.80 4.42 7.98
C ILE A 393 18.61 4.09 6.72
N ALA A 394 18.36 4.76 5.59
CA ALA A 394 19.18 4.63 4.38
C ALA A 394 20.63 5.09 4.62
N GLU A 395 20.85 6.15 5.42
CA GLU A 395 22.19 6.57 5.87
C GLU A 395 22.94 5.48 6.67
N LYS A 396 22.21 4.48 7.16
CA LYS A 396 22.71 3.33 7.92
C LYS A 396 22.67 2.03 7.10
N SER A 397 22.53 2.12 5.78
CA SER A 397 22.47 0.98 4.86
C SER A 397 21.28 0.04 5.13
N HIS A 398 20.12 0.63 5.46
CA HIS A 398 18.86 -0.09 5.59
C HIS A 398 17.79 0.49 4.66
N HIS A 399 16.80 -0.33 4.34
CA HIS A 399 15.73 0.02 3.39
C HIS A 399 14.37 -0.08 4.07
N LEU A 400 13.45 0.81 3.69
CA LEU A 400 12.08 0.84 4.19
C LEU A 400 11.13 0.32 3.10
N ILE A 401 10.13 -0.44 3.51
CA ILE A 401 9.03 -0.88 2.64
C ILE A 401 7.72 -0.75 3.41
N THR A 402 6.63 -0.37 2.73
CA THR A 402 5.28 -0.48 3.31
C THR A 402 4.23 -0.73 2.23
N ALA A 403 3.12 -1.37 2.63
CA ALA A 403 1.91 -1.41 1.83
C ALA A 403 1.19 -0.05 1.87
N THR A 404 0.72 0.39 0.72
CA THR A 404 -0.28 1.45 0.58
C THR A 404 -1.55 0.84 0.02
N ASN A 405 -2.68 1.20 0.62
CA ASN A 405 -3.96 0.67 0.22
C ASN A 405 -4.64 1.49 -0.86
N VAL A 406 -5.70 0.91 -1.41
CA VAL A 406 -6.63 1.61 -2.29
C VAL A 406 -7.80 2.25 -1.51
N VAL A 407 -7.67 2.41 -0.18
CA VAL A 407 -8.70 3.08 0.64
C VAL A 407 -8.85 4.51 0.12
N ASN A 408 -10.09 5.01 0.17
CA ASN A 408 -10.49 6.31 -0.38
C ASN A 408 -10.41 6.45 -1.92
N ALA A 409 -10.09 5.40 -2.69
CA ALA A 409 -10.22 5.41 -4.16
C ALA A 409 -11.65 5.75 -4.67
N ASN A 410 -12.65 5.60 -3.80
CA ASN A 410 -14.05 5.96 -4.08
C ASN A 410 -14.40 7.42 -3.73
N LEU A 411 -13.46 8.22 -3.23
CA LEU A 411 -13.66 9.66 -3.03
C LEU A 411 -13.73 10.34 -4.39
N GLN A 412 -14.88 10.94 -4.67
CA GLN A 412 -15.12 11.67 -5.91
C GLN A 412 -14.88 13.15 -5.67
N LYS A 413 -13.99 13.75 -6.46
CA LYS A 413 -13.79 15.20 -6.48
C LYS A 413 -14.89 15.87 -7.32
N ALA A 414 -15.43 17.00 -6.86
CA ALA A 414 -16.37 17.79 -7.66
C ALA A 414 -15.73 18.35 -8.95
N GLY A 415 -16.59 18.84 -9.85
CA GLY A 415 -16.17 19.59 -11.04
C GLY A 415 -15.57 18.74 -12.17
N GLY A 416 -15.61 17.42 -12.07
CA GLY A 416 -15.02 16.51 -13.06
C GLY A 416 -13.51 16.31 -12.91
N LEU A 417 -12.94 16.70 -11.76
CA LEU A 417 -11.55 16.43 -11.43
C LEU A 417 -11.30 14.91 -11.30
N PRO A 418 -10.06 14.43 -11.54
CA PRO A 418 -9.69 13.04 -11.32
C PRO A 418 -9.99 12.60 -9.88
N PRO A 419 -10.29 11.31 -9.65
CA PRO A 419 -10.55 10.80 -8.30
C PRO A 419 -9.34 11.02 -7.38
N TYR A 420 -9.59 11.02 -6.08
CA TYR A 420 -8.51 10.97 -5.11
C TYR A 420 -7.89 9.57 -5.10
N LEU A 421 -6.57 9.50 -5.24
CA LEU A 421 -5.78 8.29 -5.20
C LEU A 421 -4.77 8.43 -4.06
N HIS A 422 -4.89 7.58 -3.04
CA HIS A 422 -4.11 7.72 -1.82
C HIS A 422 -2.61 7.50 -2.05
N TYR A 423 -2.27 6.51 -2.88
CA TYR A 423 -0.89 6.23 -3.26
C TYR A 423 -0.25 7.36 -4.09
N ASP A 424 -1.02 8.14 -4.85
CA ASP A 424 -0.46 9.30 -5.55
C ASP A 424 0.00 10.36 -4.55
N LEU A 425 -0.81 10.60 -3.51
CA LEU A 425 -0.41 11.50 -2.42
C LEU A 425 0.77 10.94 -1.62
N PHE A 426 0.84 9.61 -1.44
CA PHE A 426 1.97 8.94 -0.81
C PHE A 426 3.26 9.15 -1.61
N LEU A 427 3.23 8.97 -2.94
CA LEU A 427 4.36 9.26 -3.82
C LEU A 427 4.81 10.73 -3.71
N GLU A 428 3.87 11.67 -3.71
CA GLU A 428 4.18 13.10 -3.66
C GLU A 428 4.80 13.53 -2.31
N LYS A 429 4.23 13.07 -1.19
CA LYS A 429 4.59 13.55 0.15
C LYS A 429 5.62 12.68 0.86
N ALA A 430 5.46 11.36 0.80
CA ALA A 430 6.38 10.43 1.43
C ALA A 430 7.63 10.19 0.56
N LYS A 431 7.50 10.32 -0.77
CA LYS A 431 8.58 10.10 -1.75
C LYS A 431 9.33 8.77 -1.54
N PRO A 432 8.62 7.64 -1.48
CA PRO A 432 9.20 6.36 -1.11
C PRO A 432 10.18 5.86 -2.19
N ASN A 433 11.26 5.21 -1.75
CA ASN A 433 12.13 4.42 -2.64
C ASN A 433 11.45 3.12 -3.09
N THR A 434 10.57 2.58 -2.25
CA THR A 434 9.80 1.37 -2.52
C THR A 434 8.32 1.57 -2.18
N VAL A 435 7.43 1.32 -3.13
CA VAL A 435 5.98 1.35 -2.91
C VAL A 435 5.39 -0.03 -3.18
N MET A 436 4.60 -0.54 -2.23
CA MET A 436 3.86 -1.79 -2.39
C MET A 436 2.36 -1.52 -2.37
N LEU A 437 1.64 -1.92 -3.42
CA LEU A 437 0.18 -1.78 -3.47
C LEU A 437 -0.49 -3.12 -3.13
N ASP A 438 -1.53 -3.11 -2.30
CA ASP A 438 -2.24 -4.32 -1.80
C ASP A 438 -3.73 -4.40 -2.18
N PRO A 439 -4.10 -4.38 -3.47
CA PRO A 439 -5.50 -4.38 -3.88
C PRO A 439 -6.14 -5.77 -3.79
N PHE A 440 -6.98 -5.99 -2.78
CA PHE A 440 -7.71 -7.26 -2.62
C PHE A 440 -9.09 -7.24 -3.31
N ALA A 441 -9.14 -7.70 -4.57
CA ALA A 441 -10.37 -7.70 -5.37
C ALA A 441 -11.45 -8.68 -4.89
N LEU A 442 -11.10 -9.72 -4.14
CA LEU A 442 -12.07 -10.75 -3.76
C LEU A 442 -12.82 -10.44 -2.46
N LEU A 443 -12.99 -9.15 -2.16
CA LEU A 443 -13.78 -8.65 -1.05
C LEU A 443 -15.30 -8.83 -1.29
N GLU A 444 -16.02 -9.43 -0.34
CA GLU A 444 -17.48 -9.63 -0.32
C GLU A 444 -18.19 -8.81 0.79
N PHE A 445 -17.64 -7.64 1.14
CA PHE A 445 -18.11 -6.79 2.24
C PHE A 445 -19.63 -6.48 2.22
N GLY A 446 -20.27 -6.70 3.39
CA GLY A 446 -21.69 -6.46 3.66
C GLY A 446 -22.49 -7.76 3.76
N ALA A 447 -23.01 -8.06 4.95
CA ALA A 447 -23.70 -9.29 5.33
C ALA A 447 -25.07 -9.45 4.64
N GLY A 448 -25.08 -9.62 3.31
CA GLY A 448 -26.31 -9.77 2.57
C GLY A 448 -26.14 -10.42 1.20
N PRO A 449 -27.15 -11.16 0.70
CA PRO A 449 -27.12 -11.82 -0.62
C PRO A 449 -26.81 -10.93 -1.84
N GLY A 450 -26.76 -9.61 -1.67
CA GLY A 450 -26.48 -8.62 -2.70
C GLY A 450 -25.00 -8.31 -2.92
N THR A 451 -24.08 -8.81 -2.09
CA THR A 451 -22.64 -8.44 -2.09
C THR A 451 -21.72 -9.52 -2.67
N PHE A 452 -22.23 -10.75 -2.88
CA PHE A 452 -21.44 -11.86 -3.41
C PHE A 452 -20.86 -11.60 -4.80
N ILE A 453 -19.64 -12.10 -4.99
CA ILE A 453 -18.95 -12.12 -6.28
C ILE A 453 -19.79 -12.94 -7.27
N ARG A 454 -20.04 -12.34 -8.42
CA ARG A 454 -20.83 -12.96 -9.49
C ARG A 454 -19.89 -13.70 -10.42
N TRP A 455 -19.79 -15.01 -10.19
CA TRP A 455 -19.14 -15.95 -11.09
C TRP A 455 -20.08 -16.33 -12.24
N ASN A 456 -19.54 -16.43 -13.46
CA ASN A 456 -20.16 -16.98 -14.67
C ASN A 456 -21.35 -16.20 -15.27
N LYS A 457 -21.83 -15.12 -14.66
CA LYS A 457 -23.03 -14.39 -15.13
C LYS A 457 -22.97 -12.89 -14.86
N ASN A 458 -23.97 -12.17 -15.38
CA ASN A 458 -24.20 -10.74 -15.14
C ASN A 458 -22.96 -9.89 -15.48
N PHE A 459 -22.39 -10.11 -16.67
CA PHE A 459 -21.12 -9.54 -17.14
C PHE A 459 -21.00 -8.02 -17.05
N LYS A 460 -22.12 -7.29 -17.06
CA LYS A 460 -22.14 -5.82 -16.93
C LYS A 460 -22.13 -5.34 -15.48
N HIS A 461 -22.42 -6.20 -14.50
CA HIS A 461 -22.60 -5.82 -13.10
C HIS A 461 -21.28 -5.58 -12.37
N ARG A 462 -21.21 -4.59 -11.47
CA ARG A 462 -19.97 -4.25 -10.71
C ARG A 462 -19.36 -5.43 -9.94
N LEU A 463 -20.20 -6.33 -9.40
CA LEU A 463 -19.76 -7.52 -8.67
C LEU A 463 -19.35 -8.71 -9.56
N PHE A 464 -19.44 -8.58 -10.88
CA PHE A 464 -18.86 -9.59 -11.77
C PHE A 464 -17.35 -9.62 -11.59
N ILE A 465 -16.78 -10.81 -11.43
CA ILE A 465 -15.37 -10.97 -11.03
C ILE A 465 -14.40 -10.18 -11.92
N GLN A 466 -14.58 -10.18 -13.24
CA GLN A 466 -13.67 -9.44 -14.12
C GLN A 466 -13.81 -7.93 -13.95
N ASN A 467 -15.01 -7.42 -13.69
CA ASN A 467 -15.20 -5.99 -13.44
C ASN A 467 -14.62 -5.58 -12.08
N LYS A 468 -14.65 -6.48 -11.08
CA LYS A 468 -13.97 -6.25 -9.81
C LYS A 468 -12.45 -6.22 -9.99
N LEU A 469 -11.88 -7.17 -10.76
CA LEU A 469 -10.46 -7.15 -11.11
C LEU A 469 -10.08 -5.86 -11.84
N ASP A 470 -10.88 -5.43 -12.82
CA ASP A 470 -10.66 -4.16 -13.52
C ASP A 470 -10.60 -2.99 -12.53
N SER A 471 -11.66 -2.78 -11.75
CA SER A 471 -11.80 -1.58 -10.91
C SER A 471 -10.96 -1.58 -9.63
N MET A 472 -10.62 -2.75 -9.07
CA MET A 472 -9.89 -2.82 -7.80
C MET A 472 -8.40 -3.11 -7.97
N VAL A 473 -7.99 -3.79 -9.05
CA VAL A 473 -6.60 -4.23 -9.23
C VAL A 473 -5.99 -3.56 -10.43
N LEU A 474 -6.55 -3.77 -11.62
CA LEU A 474 -5.89 -3.44 -12.89
C LEU A 474 -5.85 -1.94 -13.15
N ASP A 475 -6.94 -1.23 -12.87
CA ASP A 475 -6.96 0.23 -13.00
C ASP A 475 -5.94 0.85 -12.03
N HIS A 476 -5.85 0.37 -10.79
CA HIS A 476 -4.89 0.88 -9.81
C HIS A 476 -3.43 0.51 -10.12
N TYR A 477 -3.17 -0.71 -10.59
CA TYR A 477 -1.83 -1.10 -11.08
C TYR A 477 -1.39 -0.20 -12.23
N TRP A 478 -2.30 0.09 -13.18
CA TRP A 478 -2.01 0.99 -14.28
C TRP A 478 -1.71 2.42 -13.80
N GLU A 479 -2.55 2.99 -12.93
CA GLU A 479 -2.37 4.36 -12.42
C GLU A 479 -1.05 4.50 -11.67
N LEU A 480 -0.75 3.58 -10.75
CA LEU A 480 0.50 3.61 -9.98
C LEU A 480 1.72 3.44 -10.89
N THR A 481 1.69 2.47 -11.81
CA THR A 481 2.79 2.25 -12.75
C THR A 481 3.03 3.47 -13.62
N ASN A 482 1.96 4.10 -14.10
CA ASN A 482 2.03 5.31 -14.89
C ASN A 482 2.59 6.48 -14.07
N ALA A 483 2.14 6.67 -12.82
CA ALA A 483 2.63 7.71 -11.92
C ALA A 483 4.12 7.55 -11.57
N VAL A 484 4.59 6.31 -11.44
CA VAL A 484 5.99 5.99 -11.16
C VAL A 484 6.84 6.09 -12.44
N LYS A 485 6.58 5.25 -13.45
CA LYS A 485 7.46 5.08 -14.60
C LYS A 485 7.46 6.28 -15.57
N ARG A 486 6.44 7.15 -15.53
CA ARG A 486 6.40 8.38 -16.35
C ARG A 486 6.77 9.65 -15.58
N SER A 487 6.98 9.57 -14.26
CA SER A 487 7.44 10.72 -13.47
C SER A 487 8.96 10.79 -13.45
N PRO A 488 9.57 11.93 -13.81
CA PRO A 488 11.01 12.13 -13.60
C PRO A 488 11.44 12.01 -12.13
N GLU A 489 10.53 12.30 -11.19
CA GLU A 489 10.81 12.26 -9.74
C GLU A 489 10.70 10.86 -9.14
N HIS A 490 9.91 9.98 -9.75
CA HIS A 490 9.59 8.66 -9.17
C HIS A 490 9.98 7.47 -10.04
N LYS A 491 10.53 7.69 -11.25
CA LYS A 491 10.86 6.60 -12.20
C LYS A 491 11.73 5.48 -11.61
N ASP A 492 12.55 5.80 -10.61
CA ASP A 492 13.48 4.89 -9.95
C ASP A 492 12.89 4.25 -8.67
N THR A 493 11.64 4.60 -8.31
CA THR A 493 10.89 3.94 -7.22
C THR A 493 10.59 2.49 -7.60
N THR A 494 10.92 1.56 -6.69
CA THR A 494 10.65 0.13 -6.80
C THR A 494 9.15 -0.13 -6.64
N LEU A 495 8.55 -0.84 -7.60
CA LEU A 495 7.13 -1.20 -7.64
C LEU A 495 6.93 -2.64 -7.15
N LEU A 496 6.26 -2.80 -6.01
CA LEU A 496 5.88 -4.10 -5.48
C LEU A 496 4.35 -4.24 -5.44
N TYR A 497 3.88 -5.47 -5.52
CA TYR A 497 2.46 -5.77 -5.43
C TYR A 497 2.18 -6.90 -4.44
N ALA A 498 1.34 -6.62 -3.45
CA ALA A 498 0.83 -7.64 -2.55
C ALA A 498 -0.39 -8.33 -3.17
N VAL A 499 -0.32 -9.65 -3.26
CA VAL A 499 -1.30 -10.49 -3.94
C VAL A 499 -2.10 -11.29 -2.93
N GLN A 500 -3.42 -11.30 -3.10
CA GLN A 500 -4.32 -12.10 -2.26
C GLN A 500 -4.07 -13.60 -2.48
N THR A 501 -3.68 -14.32 -1.43
CA THR A 501 -3.65 -15.81 -1.43
C THR A 501 -4.50 -16.44 -0.33
N PHE A 502 -5.15 -15.61 0.48
CA PHE A 502 -5.95 -15.99 1.64
C PHE A 502 -7.44 -15.73 1.42
N GLY A 503 -8.26 -16.28 2.32
CA GLY A 503 -9.63 -15.82 2.54
C GLY A 503 -10.00 -15.80 4.01
N GLU A 504 -11.05 -15.06 4.34
CA GLU A 504 -11.57 -14.87 5.69
C GLU A 504 -13.06 -15.11 5.66
N LYS A 505 -13.55 -15.94 6.59
CA LYS A 505 -14.95 -16.35 6.61
C LYS A 505 -15.52 -16.18 8.00
N VAL A 506 -16.65 -15.49 8.06
CA VAL A 506 -17.34 -15.15 9.31
C VAL A 506 -17.89 -16.42 9.96
N ILE A 507 -17.83 -16.48 11.29
CA ILE A 507 -18.43 -17.54 12.11
C ILE A 507 -19.61 -16.98 12.93
N PRO A 508 -20.71 -17.76 13.13
CA PRO A 508 -20.80 -19.22 13.05
C PRO A 508 -20.77 -19.76 11.61
N ARG A 509 -20.15 -20.93 11.43
CA ARG A 509 -19.94 -21.61 10.12
C ARG A 509 -21.22 -21.73 9.26
N GLU A 510 -22.39 -21.61 9.87
CA GLU A 510 -23.71 -21.63 9.24
C GLU A 510 -24.04 -20.38 8.40
N SER A 511 -23.52 -19.20 8.76
CA SER A 511 -23.71 -17.98 7.95
C SER A 511 -23.03 -18.11 6.57
N ARG A 512 -21.89 -18.82 6.55
CA ARG A 512 -21.05 -19.12 5.38
C ARG A 512 -20.52 -17.90 4.63
N GLU A 513 -20.64 -16.70 5.15
CA GLU A 513 -20.26 -15.46 4.46
C GLU A 513 -18.73 -15.26 4.48
N TRP A 514 -18.17 -14.89 3.34
CA TRP A 514 -16.77 -14.52 3.22
C TRP A 514 -16.63 -13.01 3.43
N LEU A 515 -15.64 -12.59 4.21
CA LEU A 515 -15.17 -11.19 4.22
C LEU A 515 -14.27 -10.98 2.99
N TYR A 516 -13.20 -11.77 2.94
CA TYR A 516 -12.33 -11.92 1.79
C TYR A 516 -12.45 -13.33 1.25
N PHE A 517 -12.89 -13.47 0.00
CA PHE A 517 -13.04 -14.77 -0.63
C PHE A 517 -11.67 -15.31 -1.05
N MET A 518 -11.29 -16.50 -0.58
CA MET A 518 -10.02 -17.10 -0.99
C MET A 518 -10.01 -17.35 -2.51
N PRO A 519 -8.96 -16.97 -3.25
CA PRO A 519 -8.89 -17.24 -4.67
C PRO A 519 -8.91 -18.75 -4.96
N PRO A 520 -9.78 -19.26 -5.85
CA PRO A 520 -9.66 -20.61 -6.37
C PRO A 520 -8.32 -20.82 -7.10
N LEU A 521 -7.83 -22.07 -7.20
CA LEU A 521 -6.47 -22.40 -7.68
C LEU A 521 -6.00 -21.58 -8.89
N ASN A 522 -6.68 -21.67 -10.04
CA ASN A 522 -6.23 -20.94 -11.23
C ASN A 522 -6.49 -19.43 -11.14
N MET A 523 -7.40 -18.97 -10.29
CA MET A 523 -7.53 -17.53 -10.01
C MET A 523 -6.33 -17.05 -9.19
N MET A 524 -5.79 -17.87 -8.29
CA MET A 524 -4.55 -17.58 -7.58
C MET A 524 -3.37 -17.43 -8.54
N LYS A 525 -3.24 -18.33 -9.54
CA LYS A 525 -2.26 -18.18 -10.63
C LYS A 525 -2.42 -16.84 -11.34
N CYS A 526 -3.65 -16.51 -11.72
CA CYS A 526 -3.96 -15.27 -12.42
C CYS A 526 -3.54 -14.06 -11.58
N LEU A 527 -3.95 -13.99 -10.32
CA LEU A 527 -3.64 -12.86 -9.43
C LEU A 527 -2.13 -12.68 -9.23
N LYS A 528 -1.36 -13.77 -9.12
CA LYS A 528 0.11 -13.73 -8.98
C LYS A 528 0.83 -13.30 -10.26
N LEU A 529 0.29 -13.60 -11.44
CA LEU A 529 0.90 -13.24 -12.72
C LEU A 529 0.49 -11.85 -13.22
N LEU A 530 -0.67 -11.34 -12.81
CA LEU A 530 -1.16 -10.02 -13.24
C LEU A 530 -0.18 -8.86 -12.99
N PRO A 531 0.54 -8.77 -11.85
CA PRO A 531 1.56 -7.75 -11.63
C PRO A 531 2.62 -7.66 -12.74
N LEU A 532 2.97 -8.79 -13.37
CA LEU A 532 3.95 -8.86 -14.46
C LEU A 532 3.55 -8.06 -15.71
N CYS A 533 2.31 -7.58 -15.80
CA CYS A 533 1.88 -6.68 -16.87
C CYS A 533 2.13 -5.18 -16.58
N TYR A 534 2.66 -4.84 -15.39
CA TYR A 534 2.68 -3.48 -14.84
C TYR A 534 4.04 -3.11 -14.22
N ALA A 535 5.14 -3.37 -14.93
CA ALA A 535 6.50 -2.94 -14.56
C ALA A 535 6.92 -3.28 -13.12
N VAL A 536 6.44 -4.41 -12.62
CA VAL A 536 6.68 -4.87 -11.25
C VAL A 536 8.15 -5.26 -11.05
N ASP A 537 8.68 -4.91 -9.88
CA ASP A 537 10.03 -5.28 -9.41
C ASP A 537 9.99 -6.47 -8.42
N GLY A 538 8.81 -6.82 -7.92
CA GLY A 538 8.58 -7.98 -7.08
C GLY A 538 7.12 -8.19 -6.66
N VAL A 539 6.78 -9.42 -6.30
CA VAL A 539 5.43 -9.82 -5.86
C VAL A 539 5.48 -10.45 -4.47
N LEU A 540 4.50 -10.12 -3.63
CA LEU A 540 4.40 -10.63 -2.27
C LEU A 540 3.06 -11.30 -2.04
N ASP A 541 3.05 -12.56 -1.64
CA ASP A 541 1.82 -13.26 -1.29
C ASP A 541 1.40 -12.89 0.14
N PHE A 542 0.25 -12.23 0.28
CA PHE A 542 -0.24 -11.78 1.58
C PHE A 542 -0.96 -12.91 2.34
N ALA A 543 -0.67 -12.99 3.64
CA ALA A 543 -1.22 -13.96 4.59
C ALA A 543 -1.08 -15.42 4.13
N LEU A 544 0.16 -15.85 3.85
CA LEU A 544 0.43 -17.17 3.30
C LEU A 544 0.23 -18.31 4.32
N ALA A 545 0.37 -18.03 5.61
CA ALA A 545 0.29 -19.01 6.69
C ALA A 545 -0.67 -18.54 7.81
N SER A 546 -1.48 -19.47 8.34
CA SER A 546 -2.36 -19.22 9.49
C SER A 546 -2.72 -20.50 10.21
N ASN A 547 -3.00 -20.40 11.51
CA ASN A 547 -3.77 -21.41 12.21
C ASN A 547 -5.24 -21.25 11.80
N ARG A 548 -5.81 -22.27 11.12
CA ARG A 548 -7.18 -22.24 10.60
C ARG A 548 -8.25 -22.35 11.69
N GLU A 549 -7.87 -22.86 12.86
CA GLU A 549 -8.74 -22.98 14.03
C GLU A 549 -8.73 -21.71 14.89
N HIS A 550 -7.80 -20.78 14.63
CA HIS A 550 -7.76 -19.51 15.35
C HIS A 550 -8.90 -18.59 14.88
N GLU A 551 -9.66 -18.08 15.84
CA GLU A 551 -10.75 -17.15 15.62
C GLU A 551 -10.26 -15.71 15.83
N PHE A 552 -10.38 -14.88 14.80
CA PHE A 552 -10.04 -13.47 14.85
C PHE A 552 -11.30 -12.62 15.10
N PRO A 553 -11.21 -11.55 15.91
CA PRO A 553 -12.33 -10.65 16.14
C PRO A 553 -12.69 -9.84 14.88
N TYR A 554 -13.99 -9.63 14.63
CA TYR A 554 -14.48 -8.74 13.58
C TYR A 554 -15.82 -8.11 13.97
N GLN A 555 -15.82 -6.82 14.32
CA GLN A 555 -16.99 -6.14 14.89
C GLN A 555 -17.55 -6.95 16.08
N ASP A 556 -18.85 -7.26 16.06
CA ASP A 556 -19.52 -8.12 17.06
C ASP A 556 -19.37 -9.63 16.75
N ASP A 557 -18.77 -9.98 15.61
CA ASP A 557 -18.58 -11.34 15.12
C ASP A 557 -17.11 -11.78 15.22
N ARG A 558 -16.82 -12.98 14.69
CA ARG A 558 -15.47 -13.52 14.53
C ARG A 558 -15.30 -14.12 13.13
N TYR A 559 -14.06 -14.29 12.70
CA TYR A 559 -13.75 -15.00 11.45
C TYR A 559 -12.58 -15.95 11.62
N ASN A 560 -12.54 -16.97 10.76
CA ASN A 560 -11.38 -17.84 10.61
C ASN A 560 -10.70 -17.51 9.28
N ARG A 561 -9.37 -17.59 9.26
CA ARG A 561 -8.57 -17.32 8.06
C ARG A 561 -8.14 -18.62 7.38
N LEU A 562 -8.37 -18.69 6.08
CA LEU A 562 -7.98 -19.78 5.20
C LEU A 562 -6.76 -19.37 4.38
N THR A 563 -5.68 -20.14 4.51
CA THR A 563 -4.36 -19.84 3.91
C THR A 563 -3.75 -21.08 3.26
N PRO A 564 -2.83 -20.93 2.27
CA PRO A 564 -2.17 -22.05 1.62
C PRO A 564 -1.32 -22.93 2.56
N ILE A 565 -0.69 -22.33 3.57
CA ILE A 565 0.06 -23.02 4.63
C ILE A 565 -0.74 -22.97 5.93
N HIS A 566 -0.79 -24.10 6.63
CA HIS A 566 -1.38 -24.22 7.96
C HIS A 566 -0.30 -24.55 9.00
N HIS A 567 -0.45 -24.08 10.22
CA HIS A 567 0.42 -24.39 11.35
C HIS A 567 -0.39 -24.60 12.63
N ASP A 568 0.22 -25.25 13.61
CA ASP A 568 -0.34 -25.44 14.95
C ASP A 568 -0.12 -24.18 15.81
N GLU A 569 -0.50 -24.24 17.09
CA GLU A 569 -0.15 -23.21 18.07
C GLU A 569 1.36 -22.95 18.10
N ASN A 570 1.74 -21.71 18.46
CA ASN A 570 3.14 -21.26 18.51
C ASN A 570 3.91 -21.43 17.19
N TYR A 571 3.17 -21.45 16.06
CA TYR A 571 3.69 -21.58 14.71
C TYR A 571 4.41 -22.91 14.40
N LEU A 572 4.18 -23.94 15.22
CA LEU A 572 4.79 -25.25 15.03
C LEU A 572 4.16 -26.02 13.86
N ASN A 573 4.93 -26.96 13.31
CA ASN A 573 4.50 -27.89 12.26
C ASN A 573 3.82 -27.22 11.06
N PRO A 574 4.43 -26.19 10.43
CA PRO A 574 3.89 -25.62 9.20
C PRO A 574 3.78 -26.73 8.14
N ARG A 575 2.66 -26.78 7.43
CA ARG A 575 2.33 -27.84 6.47
C ARG A 575 1.26 -27.41 5.48
N THR A 576 1.16 -28.17 4.39
CA THR A 576 0.07 -28.09 3.42
C THR A 576 -1.02 -29.10 3.78
N MET A 577 -2.29 -28.80 3.45
CA MET A 577 -3.37 -29.79 3.59
C MET A 577 -3.24 -30.86 2.50
N GLU A 578 -3.33 -32.14 2.86
CA GLU A 578 -3.13 -33.25 1.92
C GLU A 578 -4.15 -33.29 0.77
N ASP A 579 -5.36 -32.78 0.99
CA ASP A 579 -6.44 -32.73 0.00
C ASP A 579 -6.57 -31.39 -0.75
N GLU A 580 -5.56 -30.51 -0.62
CA GLU A 580 -5.54 -29.19 -1.27
C GLU A 580 -4.26 -28.98 -2.09
N SER A 581 -4.37 -28.27 -3.22
CA SER A 581 -3.31 -28.03 -4.19
C SER A 581 -2.85 -26.58 -4.25
N PHE A 582 -3.15 -25.75 -3.24
CA PHE A 582 -2.80 -24.32 -3.22
C PHE A 582 -1.29 -24.09 -3.30
N ILE A 583 -0.49 -24.74 -2.45
CA ILE A 583 0.97 -24.55 -2.49
C ILE A 583 1.59 -25.10 -3.77
N LYS A 584 1.13 -26.25 -4.27
CA LYS A 584 1.56 -26.74 -5.59
C LYS A 584 1.29 -25.71 -6.70
N THR A 585 0.10 -25.11 -6.67
CA THR A 585 -0.30 -24.06 -7.62
C THR A 585 0.59 -22.82 -7.51
N ILE A 586 0.93 -22.42 -6.28
CA ILE A 586 1.86 -21.32 -6.01
C ILE A 586 3.26 -21.68 -6.54
N THR A 587 3.80 -22.86 -6.24
CA THR A 587 5.12 -23.32 -6.71
C THR A 587 5.21 -23.25 -8.23
N GLU A 588 4.25 -23.83 -8.94
CA GLU A 588 4.20 -23.80 -10.42
C GLU A 588 4.20 -22.36 -10.96
N THR A 589 3.56 -21.43 -10.25
CA THR A 589 3.48 -20.03 -10.66
C THR A 589 4.78 -19.28 -10.33
N ASN A 590 5.35 -19.52 -9.15
CA ASN A 590 6.63 -18.93 -8.72
C ASN A 590 7.78 -19.39 -9.63
N ASP A 591 7.79 -20.65 -10.09
CA ASP A 591 8.77 -21.14 -11.07
C ASP A 591 8.77 -20.31 -12.36
N LYS A 592 7.60 -19.87 -12.80
CA LYS A 592 7.44 -19.00 -13.97
C LYS A 592 7.83 -17.55 -13.68
N ILE A 593 7.40 -17.01 -12.54
CA ILE A 593 7.77 -15.65 -12.09
C ILE A 593 9.29 -15.53 -11.93
N LYS A 594 9.97 -16.58 -11.44
CA LYS A 594 11.43 -16.62 -11.29
C LYS A 594 12.19 -16.46 -12.61
N VAL A 595 11.57 -16.80 -13.74
CA VAL A 595 12.14 -16.56 -15.08
C VAL A 595 11.69 -15.22 -15.64
N TYR A 596 10.40 -14.89 -15.55
CA TYR A 596 9.85 -13.68 -16.19
C TYR A 596 10.16 -12.40 -15.42
N GLY A 597 10.10 -12.42 -14.09
CA GLY A 597 10.27 -11.25 -13.24
C GLY A 597 11.60 -10.53 -13.46
N PRO A 598 12.75 -11.23 -13.35
CA PRO A 598 14.06 -10.62 -13.62
C PRO A 598 14.18 -10.03 -15.03
N LEU A 599 13.53 -10.64 -16.04
CA LEU A 599 13.54 -10.08 -17.39
C LEU A 599 12.68 -8.81 -17.46
N ILE A 600 11.48 -8.82 -16.89
CA ILE A 600 10.56 -7.67 -16.89
C ILE A 600 11.16 -6.45 -16.20
N LYS A 601 11.90 -6.66 -15.10
CA LYS A 601 12.56 -5.60 -14.36
C LYS A 601 13.55 -4.78 -15.22
N GLU A 602 14.18 -5.43 -16.20
CA GLU A 602 15.13 -4.79 -17.12
C GLU A 602 14.46 -4.16 -18.36
N LEU A 603 13.14 -4.32 -18.53
CA LEU A 603 12.43 -3.79 -19.69
C LEU A 603 11.81 -2.43 -19.40
N SER A 604 11.73 -1.60 -20.44
CA SER A 604 10.97 -0.35 -20.39
C SER A 604 9.49 -0.63 -20.57
N TRP A 605 8.66 -0.21 -19.61
CA TRP A 605 7.21 -0.39 -19.68
C TRP A 605 6.56 0.66 -20.57
N GLU A 606 5.70 0.22 -21.49
CA GLU A 606 4.99 1.09 -22.43
C GLU A 606 3.56 1.36 -21.94
N ASP A 607 2.81 0.27 -21.73
CA ASP A 607 1.38 0.30 -21.40
C ASP A 607 0.85 -1.09 -20.97
N ALA A 608 -0.40 -1.14 -20.51
CA ALA A 608 -1.13 -2.37 -20.26
C ALA A 608 -2.62 -2.26 -20.62
N TYR A 609 -3.20 -3.33 -21.18
CA TYR A 609 -4.61 -3.37 -21.57
C TYR A 609 -5.20 -4.79 -21.62
N CYS A 610 -6.53 -4.87 -21.68
CA CYS A 610 -7.25 -6.14 -21.84
C CYS A 610 -7.67 -6.37 -23.29
N VAL A 611 -7.27 -7.50 -23.88
CA VAL A 611 -7.48 -7.84 -25.31
C VAL A 611 -8.94 -7.77 -25.73
N SER A 612 -9.86 -8.29 -24.91
CA SER A 612 -11.29 -8.04 -25.07
C SER A 612 -11.96 -7.87 -23.71
N GLY A 613 -11.94 -6.63 -23.21
CA GLY A 613 -12.52 -6.29 -21.93
C GLY A 613 -12.71 -4.78 -21.77
N ARG A 614 -12.91 -4.37 -20.51
CA ARG A 614 -12.73 -2.97 -20.13
C ARG A 614 -11.24 -2.74 -19.88
N GLY A 615 -10.84 -1.48 -19.95
CA GLY A 615 -9.47 -1.04 -19.80
C GLY A 615 -9.33 0.34 -20.43
N LYS A 616 -8.33 1.10 -19.96
CA LYS A 616 -8.05 2.45 -20.48
C LYS A 616 -7.64 2.41 -21.95
N ASN A 617 -6.82 1.43 -22.32
CA ASN A 617 -6.32 1.23 -23.68
C ASN A 617 -6.89 -0.05 -24.32
N LYS A 618 -6.90 -0.11 -25.66
CA LYS A 618 -7.54 -1.20 -26.44
C LYS A 618 -6.74 -1.66 -27.66
N LYS A 619 -5.54 -1.12 -27.86
CA LYS A 619 -4.69 -1.43 -29.00
C LYS A 619 -3.24 -1.51 -28.56
N PRO A 620 -2.40 -2.28 -29.27
CA PRO A 620 -0.96 -2.24 -29.06
C PRO A 620 -0.40 -0.82 -29.22
N HIS A 621 0.58 -0.48 -28.40
CA HIS A 621 1.33 0.78 -28.47
C HIS A 621 2.43 0.68 -29.54
N SER A 622 3.06 -0.48 -29.67
CA SER A 622 4.12 -0.73 -30.66
C SER A 622 3.61 -0.70 -32.11
N GLU A 623 4.39 -0.09 -33.00
CA GLU A 623 4.16 -0.15 -34.45
C GLU A 623 4.45 -1.54 -35.06
N ILE A 624 5.27 -2.36 -34.40
CA ILE A 624 5.61 -3.73 -34.84
C ILE A 624 4.43 -4.67 -34.57
N ILE A 625 3.70 -4.51 -33.47
CA ILE A 625 2.55 -5.35 -33.14
C ILE A 625 1.30 -4.79 -33.81
N LYS A 626 0.87 -5.44 -34.90
CA LYS A 626 -0.33 -5.04 -35.64
C LYS A 626 -1.60 -5.23 -34.82
N SER A 627 -1.74 -6.38 -34.17
CA SER A 627 -2.93 -6.71 -33.39
C SER A 627 -2.72 -7.92 -32.49
N ILE A 628 -3.35 -7.88 -31.32
CA ILE A 628 -3.55 -9.03 -30.44
C ILE A 628 -5.05 -9.29 -30.33
N SER A 629 -5.48 -10.54 -30.48
CA SER A 629 -6.89 -10.93 -30.43
C SER A 629 -7.05 -12.33 -29.83
N VAL A 630 -8.22 -12.64 -29.27
CA VAL A 630 -8.51 -13.99 -28.78
C VAL A 630 -9.43 -14.70 -29.75
N ARG A 631 -9.07 -15.92 -30.15
CA ARG A 631 -9.88 -16.73 -31.05
C ARG A 631 -11.17 -17.15 -30.33
N LYS A 632 -12.32 -16.79 -30.90
CA LYS A 632 -13.62 -17.20 -30.37
C LYS A 632 -13.85 -18.69 -30.59
N THR A 633 -13.75 -19.46 -29.51
CA THR A 633 -13.95 -20.91 -29.50
C THR A 633 -15.31 -21.32 -28.91
N ASP A 634 -15.90 -20.48 -28.06
CA ASP A 634 -17.21 -20.69 -27.44
C ASP A 634 -17.91 -19.36 -27.07
N ASN A 635 -19.12 -19.42 -26.51
CA ASN A 635 -19.83 -18.29 -25.90
C ASN A 635 -19.75 -18.33 -24.36
N SER A 636 -18.73 -18.97 -23.81
CA SER A 636 -18.58 -19.11 -22.36
C SER A 636 -18.29 -17.75 -21.68
N PRO A 637 -18.47 -17.66 -20.35
CA PRO A 637 -18.03 -16.50 -19.59
C PRO A 637 -16.53 -16.22 -19.78
N TYR A 638 -16.15 -14.94 -19.70
CA TYR A 638 -14.75 -14.48 -19.72
C TYR A 638 -14.03 -14.62 -21.07
N HIS A 639 -14.73 -14.92 -22.16
CA HIS A 639 -14.10 -14.97 -23.47
C HIS A 639 -13.33 -13.67 -23.78
N GLY A 640 -12.04 -13.85 -24.07
CA GLY A 640 -11.05 -12.85 -24.45
C GLY A 640 -10.62 -11.87 -23.35
N TYR A 641 -10.96 -12.15 -22.09
CA TYR A 641 -10.31 -11.50 -20.94
C TYR A 641 -8.88 -12.03 -20.80
N VAL A 642 -7.96 -11.47 -21.59
CA VAL A 642 -6.52 -11.67 -21.51
C VAL A 642 -5.90 -10.30 -21.25
N GLN A 643 -5.19 -10.17 -20.14
CA GLN A 643 -4.42 -8.97 -19.83
C GLN A 643 -3.12 -9.00 -20.63
N CYS A 644 -2.73 -7.87 -21.19
CA CYS A 644 -1.49 -7.64 -21.90
C CYS A 644 -0.72 -6.51 -21.19
N GLY A 645 0.54 -6.74 -20.85
CA GLY A 645 1.52 -5.69 -20.57
C GLY A 645 2.49 -5.60 -21.74
N GLU A 646 2.72 -4.40 -22.26
CA GLU A 646 3.66 -4.15 -23.34
C GLU A 646 4.91 -3.46 -22.81
N TYR A 647 6.04 -3.95 -23.30
CA TYR A 647 7.37 -3.53 -22.92
C TYR A 647 8.25 -3.37 -24.16
N THR A 648 9.33 -2.60 -24.03
CA THR A 648 10.41 -2.50 -25.00
C THR A 648 11.73 -2.88 -24.34
N ASN A 649 12.58 -3.59 -25.08
CA ASN A 649 13.95 -3.85 -24.65
C ASN A 649 14.89 -2.72 -25.09
N ASP A 650 16.16 -2.79 -24.71
CA ASP A 650 17.20 -1.80 -25.07
C ASP A 650 17.43 -1.64 -26.58
N GLU A 651 17.04 -2.65 -27.38
CA GLU A 651 17.11 -2.62 -28.85
C GLU A 651 15.86 -2.01 -29.49
N GLY A 652 14.87 -1.59 -28.69
CA GLY A 652 13.58 -1.07 -29.14
C GLY A 652 12.62 -2.14 -29.64
N LEU A 653 12.91 -3.42 -29.42
CA LEU A 653 12.04 -4.54 -29.80
C LEU A 653 10.96 -4.79 -28.73
N PRO A 654 9.70 -5.03 -29.13
CA PRO A 654 8.63 -5.24 -28.17
C PRO A 654 8.73 -6.59 -27.46
N THR A 655 8.30 -6.60 -26.21
CA THR A 655 8.03 -7.79 -25.41
C THR A 655 6.64 -7.68 -24.82
N ILE A 656 5.87 -8.76 -24.83
CA ILE A 656 4.50 -8.77 -24.30
C ILE A 656 4.33 -9.80 -23.20
N MET A 657 3.83 -9.37 -22.05
CA MET A 657 3.36 -10.26 -20.99
C MET A 657 1.86 -10.47 -21.16
N LEU A 658 1.44 -11.73 -21.34
CA LEU A 658 0.04 -12.10 -21.47
C LEU A 658 -0.42 -12.90 -20.25
N VAL A 659 -1.58 -12.56 -19.69
CA VAL A 659 -2.20 -13.30 -18.56
C VAL A 659 -3.66 -13.63 -18.87
N ASN A 660 -4.00 -14.91 -18.84
CA ASN A 660 -5.34 -15.39 -19.08
C ASN A 660 -6.23 -15.23 -17.84
N ARG A 661 -7.05 -14.17 -17.82
CA ARG A 661 -7.96 -13.90 -16.69
C ARG A 661 -9.18 -14.85 -16.64
N ARG A 662 -9.40 -15.66 -17.68
CA ARG A 662 -10.37 -16.77 -17.67
C ARG A 662 -9.75 -17.94 -16.89
N ALA A 663 -9.89 -17.89 -15.57
CA ALA A 663 -9.26 -18.85 -14.67
C ALA A 663 -10.16 -20.03 -14.28
N VAL A 664 -11.39 -19.74 -13.82
CA VAL A 664 -12.29 -20.75 -13.23
C VAL A 664 -13.75 -20.46 -13.53
N PHE A 665 -14.58 -21.51 -13.48
CA PHE A 665 -16.02 -21.41 -13.38
C PHE A 665 -16.50 -21.92 -12.03
N LYS A 666 -17.44 -21.19 -11.40
CA LYS A 666 -18.13 -21.71 -10.21
C LYS A 666 -19.06 -22.87 -10.61
N LYS A 667 -18.99 -23.99 -9.89
CA LYS A 667 -19.92 -25.12 -10.01
C LYS A 667 -21.24 -24.83 -9.28
N GLY A 668 -22.33 -25.40 -9.79
CA GLY A 668 -23.65 -25.32 -9.14
C GLY A 668 -24.34 -23.96 -9.27
N LYS A 669 -25.31 -23.70 -8.38
CA LYS A 669 -26.07 -22.44 -8.39
C LYS A 669 -25.21 -21.28 -7.85
N PRO A 670 -25.42 -20.06 -8.36
CA PRO A 670 -24.81 -18.84 -7.79
C PRO A 670 -25.13 -18.72 -6.30
N GLY A 671 -24.13 -18.49 -5.44
CA GLY A 671 -24.31 -18.41 -3.99
C GLY A 671 -23.01 -18.68 -3.21
N LEU A 672 -23.16 -18.83 -1.90
CA LEU A 672 -22.08 -19.04 -0.91
C LEU A 672 -21.22 -20.27 -1.25
N ALA A 673 -19.89 -20.10 -1.22
CA ALA A 673 -18.94 -21.21 -1.35
C ALA A 673 -18.59 -21.79 0.03
N ASP A 674 -18.45 -23.11 0.12
CA ASP A 674 -18.01 -23.79 1.33
C ASP A 674 -16.48 -23.70 1.55
N TRP A 675 -16.02 -24.14 2.72
CA TRP A 675 -14.61 -24.19 3.15
C TRP A 675 -13.75 -25.06 2.23
N LYS A 676 -14.33 -26.12 1.62
CA LYS A 676 -13.66 -26.98 0.64
C LYS A 676 -13.68 -26.35 -0.75
N LEU A 677 -13.01 -25.21 -0.88
CA LEU A 677 -13.12 -24.31 -2.02
C LEU A 677 -12.85 -24.99 -3.38
N GLU A 678 -11.87 -25.88 -3.47
CA GLU A 678 -11.54 -26.57 -4.74
C GLU A 678 -12.70 -27.38 -5.32
N LYS A 679 -13.62 -27.86 -4.47
CA LYS A 679 -14.79 -28.62 -4.92
C LYS A 679 -15.87 -27.73 -5.54
N GLU A 680 -15.84 -26.44 -5.26
CA GLU A 680 -16.82 -25.43 -5.70
C GLU A 680 -16.50 -24.84 -7.08
N PHE A 681 -15.32 -25.11 -7.63
CA PHE A 681 -14.87 -24.54 -8.90
C PHE A 681 -14.32 -25.61 -9.86
N GLU A 682 -14.41 -25.33 -11.15
CA GLU A 682 -13.71 -26.05 -12.21
C GLU A 682 -12.82 -25.09 -13.00
N ASN A 683 -11.78 -25.64 -13.61
CA ASN A 683 -10.90 -24.87 -14.49
C ASN A 683 -11.68 -24.44 -15.72
N ALA A 684 -11.51 -23.18 -16.11
CA ALA A 684 -12.02 -22.74 -17.39
C ALA A 684 -11.20 -23.36 -18.53
N PRO A 685 -11.75 -23.51 -19.75
CA PRO A 685 -10.97 -23.87 -20.93
C PRO A 685 -9.91 -22.82 -21.30
N ASP A 686 -8.83 -23.31 -21.92
CA ASP A 686 -7.73 -22.51 -22.45
C ASP A 686 -8.21 -21.46 -23.47
N GLN A 687 -7.45 -20.38 -23.59
CA GLN A 687 -7.68 -19.34 -24.59
C GLN A 687 -6.52 -19.30 -25.60
N SER A 688 -6.85 -19.29 -26.89
CA SER A 688 -5.87 -19.13 -27.96
C SER A 688 -5.78 -17.65 -28.34
N VAL A 689 -4.62 -17.05 -28.10
CA VAL A 689 -4.30 -15.66 -28.43
C VAL A 689 -3.60 -15.63 -29.77
N ARG A 690 -4.15 -14.87 -30.71
CA ARG A 690 -3.58 -14.60 -32.01
C ARG A 690 -2.87 -13.26 -32.00
N ILE A 691 -1.57 -13.28 -32.29
CA ILE A 691 -0.71 -12.10 -32.38
C ILE A 691 -0.31 -11.94 -33.85
N THR A 692 -0.47 -10.75 -34.40
CA THR A 692 -0.05 -10.42 -35.77
C THR A 692 1.01 -9.34 -35.72
N ILE A 693 2.13 -9.60 -36.39
CA ILE A 693 3.27 -8.67 -36.47
C ILE A 693 3.25 -7.99 -37.85
N ASN A 694 3.56 -6.68 -37.88
CA ASN A 694 3.80 -5.95 -39.11
C ASN A 694 5.19 -6.30 -39.67
N PRO A 695 5.32 -6.57 -40.98
CA PRO A 695 6.64 -6.68 -41.59
C PRO A 695 7.30 -5.29 -41.57
N VAL A 696 8.42 -5.16 -40.87
CA VAL A 696 9.25 -3.95 -40.87
C VAL A 696 10.56 -4.28 -41.59
N ASP A 697 10.95 -3.48 -42.58
CA ASP A 697 12.23 -3.55 -43.28
C ASP A 697 12.65 -4.95 -43.83
N ASN A 698 11.69 -5.75 -44.30
CA ASN A 698 11.91 -7.14 -44.75
C ASN A 698 12.51 -8.08 -43.66
N GLN A 699 12.50 -7.68 -42.40
CA GLN A 699 12.91 -8.51 -41.28
C GLN A 699 11.81 -9.50 -40.93
N ALA A 700 12.15 -10.78 -40.83
CA ALA A 700 11.26 -11.78 -40.25
C ALA A 700 11.40 -11.75 -38.72
N TYR A 701 10.29 -11.94 -38.02
CA TYR A 701 10.24 -11.98 -36.56
C TYR A 701 9.68 -13.32 -36.07
N GLY A 702 10.12 -13.74 -34.90
CA GLY A 702 9.52 -14.83 -34.12
C GLY A 702 9.11 -14.33 -32.74
N LEU A 703 8.37 -15.16 -32.01
CA LEU A 703 8.05 -14.92 -30.59
C LEU A 703 8.79 -15.94 -29.74
N TYR A 704 9.67 -15.51 -28.85
CA TYR A 704 10.39 -16.38 -27.93
C TYR A 704 9.77 -16.34 -26.54
N ASP A 705 9.44 -17.51 -25.99
CA ASP A 705 9.05 -17.68 -24.59
C ASP A 705 10.26 -18.20 -23.80
N PRO A 706 10.81 -17.42 -22.86
CA PRO A 706 12.01 -17.78 -22.12
C PRO A 706 11.78 -18.87 -21.06
N TYR A 707 10.55 -19.04 -20.55
CA TYR A 707 10.25 -20.08 -19.55
C TYR A 707 10.07 -21.45 -20.23
N LEU A 708 9.35 -21.48 -21.35
CA LEU A 708 9.21 -22.70 -22.15
C LEU A 708 10.45 -23.01 -23.00
N ASN A 709 11.36 -22.04 -23.12
CA ASN A 709 12.50 -22.05 -24.05
C ASN A 709 12.05 -22.44 -25.47
N ASN A 710 11.00 -21.78 -25.94
CA ASN A 710 10.32 -22.12 -27.19
C ASN A 710 10.22 -20.89 -28.10
N LEU A 711 10.56 -21.08 -29.38
CA LEU A 711 10.45 -20.04 -30.41
C LEU A 711 9.28 -20.36 -31.33
N TYR A 712 8.23 -19.54 -31.27
CA TYR A 712 7.12 -19.57 -32.19
C TYR A 712 7.53 -18.86 -33.49
N VAL A 713 7.36 -19.55 -34.61
CA VAL A 713 7.62 -19.01 -35.95
C VAL A 713 6.39 -19.14 -36.83
N SER A 714 6.24 -18.19 -37.75
CA SER A 714 5.09 -18.13 -38.64
C SER A 714 5.47 -17.55 -40.00
N ASP A 715 5.10 -18.23 -41.08
CA ASP A 715 5.38 -17.81 -42.45
C ASP A 715 4.62 -16.55 -42.88
N ASN A 716 3.54 -16.20 -42.16
CA ASN A 716 2.70 -15.03 -42.46
C ASN A 716 2.68 -14.01 -41.31
N LEU A 717 3.62 -14.11 -40.36
CA LEU A 717 3.72 -13.26 -39.17
C LEU A 717 2.44 -13.27 -38.30
N VAL A 718 1.67 -14.36 -38.36
CA VAL A 718 0.51 -14.62 -37.49
C VAL A 718 0.83 -15.79 -36.57
N PHE A 719 0.88 -15.52 -35.27
CA PHE A 719 1.22 -16.49 -34.23
C PHE A 719 -0.03 -16.86 -33.44
N GLU A 720 -0.17 -18.13 -33.07
CA GLU A 720 -1.20 -18.60 -32.14
C GLU A 720 -0.53 -19.17 -30.88
N VAL A 721 -0.77 -18.52 -29.75
CA VAL A 721 -0.26 -18.93 -28.44
C VAL A 721 -1.43 -19.39 -27.58
N VAL A 722 -1.33 -20.58 -27.00
CA VAL A 722 -2.37 -21.14 -26.12
C VAL A 722 -2.02 -20.83 -24.67
N LEU A 723 -2.93 -20.15 -23.98
CA LEU A 723 -2.79 -19.85 -22.55
C LEU A 723 -3.76 -20.71 -21.75
N ALA A 724 -3.21 -21.51 -20.84
CA ALA A 724 -4.00 -22.27 -19.88
C ALA A 724 -4.80 -21.34 -18.96
N ALA A 725 -5.81 -21.90 -18.29
CA ALA A 725 -6.69 -21.14 -17.42
C ALA A 725 -5.93 -20.47 -16.25
N GLY A 726 -6.02 -19.14 -16.15
CA GLY A 726 -5.33 -18.38 -15.11
C GLY A 726 -3.82 -18.21 -15.32
N ASP A 727 -3.26 -18.79 -16.37
CA ASP A 727 -1.83 -18.81 -16.62
C ASP A 727 -1.39 -17.66 -17.56
N GLY A 728 -0.08 -17.50 -17.75
CA GLY A 728 0.49 -16.45 -18.59
C GLY A 728 1.77 -16.83 -19.32
N ALA A 729 2.18 -15.97 -20.25
CA ALA A 729 3.38 -16.11 -21.07
C ALA A 729 4.03 -14.75 -21.32
N LEU A 730 5.36 -14.69 -21.18
CA LEU A 730 6.17 -13.56 -21.62
C LEU A 730 6.73 -13.89 -23.00
N LEU A 731 6.43 -13.07 -23.99
CA LEU A 731 6.81 -13.32 -25.39
C LEU A 731 7.67 -12.18 -25.89
N GLN A 732 8.93 -12.48 -26.18
CA GLN A 732 9.91 -11.55 -26.73
C GLN A 732 9.85 -11.60 -28.25
N ILE A 733 9.66 -10.45 -28.90
CA ILE A 733 9.79 -10.37 -30.36
C ILE A 733 11.27 -10.39 -30.70
N VAL A 734 11.69 -11.41 -31.44
CA VAL A 734 13.10 -11.60 -31.82
C VAL A 734 13.25 -11.66 -33.34
N PRO A 735 14.29 -11.08 -33.93
CA PRO A 735 14.62 -11.28 -35.33
C PRO A 735 14.90 -12.76 -35.63
N VAL A 736 14.46 -13.24 -36.78
CA VAL A 736 14.77 -14.59 -37.27
C VAL A 736 15.25 -14.56 -38.71
N ASP A 737 16.15 -15.47 -39.06
CA ASP A 737 16.65 -15.60 -40.43
C ASP A 737 15.61 -16.29 -41.33
N TYR A 738 15.27 -15.65 -42.45
CA TYR A 738 14.42 -16.23 -43.48
C TYR A 738 15.25 -16.77 -44.66
N PRO A 739 14.90 -17.93 -45.27
CA PRO A 739 13.82 -18.85 -44.91
C PRO A 739 14.23 -19.79 -43.77
N TYR A 740 13.28 -20.05 -42.88
CA TYR A 740 13.44 -20.94 -41.74
C TYR A 740 13.79 -22.36 -42.22
N ARG A 741 15.07 -22.72 -42.24
CA ARG A 741 15.48 -24.13 -42.42
C ARG A 741 15.14 -24.86 -41.13
N ILE A 742 13.99 -25.53 -41.13
CA ILE A 742 13.73 -26.61 -40.17
C ILE A 742 14.84 -27.65 -40.40
N GLU A 743 15.88 -27.66 -39.57
CA GLU A 743 16.70 -28.86 -39.45
C GLU A 743 15.78 -29.96 -38.93
N ALA A 744 15.32 -30.81 -39.85
CA ALA A 744 14.62 -32.02 -39.48
C ALA A 744 15.41 -32.71 -38.37
N PRO A 745 14.76 -33.14 -37.26
CA PRO A 745 15.47 -33.77 -36.17
C PRO A 745 16.31 -34.88 -36.77
N LYS A 746 17.65 -34.79 -36.63
CA LYS A 746 18.56 -35.78 -37.19
C LYS A 746 18.06 -37.13 -36.72
N ARG A 747 17.43 -37.89 -37.62
CA ARG A 747 17.02 -39.26 -37.36
C ARG A 747 18.29 -39.97 -36.92
N SER A 748 18.33 -40.33 -35.65
CA SER A 748 19.40 -41.12 -35.06
C SER A 748 19.73 -42.27 -36.02
N TRP A 749 20.97 -42.30 -36.50
CA TRP A 749 21.57 -43.42 -37.23
C TRP A 749 21.22 -44.77 -36.57
N PHE A 750 21.11 -44.76 -35.24
CA PHE A 750 20.87 -45.93 -34.40
C PHE A 750 19.49 -46.55 -34.66
N LYS A 751 18.46 -45.75 -34.94
CA LYS A 751 17.11 -46.27 -35.27
C LYS A 751 17.05 -46.91 -36.66
N ARG A 752 17.94 -46.55 -37.58
CA ARG A 752 18.04 -47.18 -38.91
C ARG A 752 18.70 -48.57 -38.86
N LEU A 753 19.61 -48.81 -37.92
CA LEU A 753 20.31 -50.09 -37.81
C LEU A 753 19.45 -51.19 -37.16
N PHE A 754 18.45 -50.83 -36.35
CA PHE A 754 17.68 -51.80 -35.56
C PHE A 754 16.18 -51.89 -35.90
N GLY A 755 15.69 -51.16 -36.90
CA GLY A 755 14.31 -51.32 -37.39
C GLY A 755 13.21 -51.11 -36.34
N ILE A 756 13.49 -50.33 -35.29
CA ILE A 756 12.53 -50.05 -34.23
C ILE A 756 11.61 -48.92 -34.73
N LYS A 757 10.34 -49.28 -34.98
CA LYS A 757 9.27 -48.33 -35.32
C LYS A 757 8.96 -47.40 -34.16
#